data_AF-A0A3M6QXY5-F1
#
_entry.id   AF-A0A3M6QXY5-F1
#
_cell.length_a   1.000
_cell.length_b   1.000
_cell.length_c   1.000
_cell.angle_alpha   90.00
_cell.angle_beta   90.00
_cell.angle_gamma   90.00
#
_symmetry.space_group_name_H-M   'P 1'
#
loop_
_entity.id
_entity.type
_entity.pdbx_description
1 polymer ?
#
loop_
_entity_poly.entity_id
_entity_poly.type
_entity_poly.pdbx_seq_one_letter_code
_entity_poly.pdbx_strand_id
1 'polypeptide(L)'
;MPWSFSDLAPPLLLLGRGLDLIASLQIFGALLFALWIARPWQLPDTTGTTDSASASAGFVHTAFGQWTRRLLLVALCLQLLAVLVWLPAQAMTMTEQAGLPALWLVASETQFGQALLGRTGLSLAAVWLAVSSWPQGSDSQQSTLSQQRLLPAALLAATAVALQARLGHAAALEDRALAWLVALHVLAAGAWLGGLLPLRQWLRLASPSAARLAVTRFSWLGLLAVATLALTAWWQSERLIGNPLTQLGGWLGTRYGQLALLKILGFALLLAFAAFHRLVLTPRLPHTGASALRRSIGWETVAGLPVLLLAVLLASQPPALHLQPQWPLPWQPDPRAWEKPWIRTEVWRGLVLAGVLLLGLASLLWRRTRVAGPLLAALLLLWLPAPNLRHFVLPAHPGSFYRSETGYTAAAIVRGEELLQRHCTEACARSEDNPADLSVYNIWQRSDGDLFDWLTRVFDRIGHSPFAHGTIATLDARQRWQLIDYFRARVSGHIVQGTQRWPYAVPPPALAIDCPHRPERSLTQLRGHFVYLLADPGSAAAPASGWLPAAVDDMAVVTVRVGRLPSIGENPAVDCTAHGPDAWQALAIAGGRPLGQLAGTGFLIDPDGWLRLQIVPEDAPPSATDWRRELEVIASTPQPGRAAAGHRH
;
A
#
# COMPACT_ATOMS: atom_id res chain seq x y z
N MET A 1 6.63 -29.72 27.83
CA MET A 1 6.53 -28.25 27.93
C MET A 1 5.07 -27.88 27.92
N PRO A 2 4.50 -27.31 28.99
CA PRO A 2 3.15 -26.76 28.91
C PRO A 2 3.21 -25.53 28.00
N TRP A 3 2.36 -25.49 26.98
CA TRP A 3 2.25 -24.35 26.08
C TRP A 3 1.78 -23.15 26.91
N SER A 4 2.52 -22.05 26.92
CA SER A 4 2.03 -20.82 27.54
C SER A 4 0.92 -20.24 26.66
N PHE A 5 -0.08 -19.60 27.28
CA PHE A 5 -1.19 -18.96 26.54
C PHE A 5 -0.71 -17.92 25.52
N SER A 6 0.48 -17.33 25.71
CA SER A 6 1.16 -16.46 24.72
C SER A 6 1.37 -17.15 23.37
N ASP A 7 1.66 -18.44 23.38
CA ASP A 7 1.94 -19.23 22.18
C ASP A 7 0.64 -19.63 21.46
N LEU A 8 -0.48 -19.67 22.20
CA LEU A 8 -1.81 -19.99 21.70
C LEU A 8 -2.59 -18.75 21.21
N ALA A 9 -2.23 -17.54 21.63
CA ALA A 9 -2.96 -16.33 21.25
C ALA A 9 -2.96 -16.06 19.73
N PRO A 10 -1.84 -16.10 18.99
CA PRO A 10 -1.85 -15.88 17.54
C PRO A 10 -2.75 -16.83 16.74
N PRO A 11 -2.70 -18.17 16.93
CA PRO A 11 -3.60 -19.07 16.21
C PRO A 11 -5.06 -18.90 16.61
N LEU A 12 -5.37 -18.58 17.87
CA LEU A 12 -6.75 -18.31 18.32
C LEU A 12 -7.32 -17.04 17.68
N LEU A 13 -6.54 -15.96 17.61
CA LEU A 13 -6.93 -14.73 16.91
C LEU A 13 -7.19 -14.99 15.42
N LEU A 14 -6.31 -15.74 14.77
CA LEU A 14 -6.45 -16.09 13.36
C LEU A 14 -7.73 -16.91 13.12
N LEU A 15 -7.96 -17.93 13.96
CA LEU A 15 -9.11 -18.82 13.84
C LEU A 15 -10.42 -18.09 14.13
N GLY A 16 -10.50 -17.34 15.23
CA GLY A 16 -11.67 -16.56 15.60
C GLY A 16 -12.04 -15.54 14.52
N ARG A 17 -11.06 -14.75 14.05
CA ARG A 17 -11.27 -13.78 12.98
C ARG A 17 -11.70 -14.42 11.67
N GLY A 18 -11.08 -15.55 11.30
CA GLY A 18 -11.38 -16.25 10.06
C GLY A 18 -12.78 -16.86 10.04
N LEU A 19 -13.17 -17.53 11.12
CA LEU A 19 -14.50 -18.15 11.23
C LEU A 19 -15.62 -17.10 11.27
N ASP A 20 -15.43 -16.01 12.02
CA ASP A 20 -16.39 -14.90 12.05
C ASP A 20 -16.56 -14.29 10.64
N LEU A 21 -15.47 -14.02 9.92
CA LEU A 21 -15.52 -13.50 8.55
C LEU A 21 -16.27 -14.46 7.61
N ILE A 22 -15.89 -15.74 7.57
CA ILE A 22 -16.54 -16.76 6.73
C ILE A 22 -18.03 -16.83 7.02
N ALA A 23 -18.41 -16.85 8.31
CA ALA A 23 -19.80 -16.93 8.73
C ALA A 23 -20.62 -15.71 8.27
N SER A 24 -20.12 -14.48 8.47
CA SER A 24 -20.86 -13.29 8.02
C SER A 24 -20.98 -13.20 6.50
N LEU A 25 -19.92 -13.54 5.76
CA LEU A 25 -20.00 -13.62 4.29
C LEU A 25 -21.04 -14.65 3.84
N GLN A 26 -21.12 -15.79 4.52
CA GLN A 26 -22.10 -16.83 4.23
C GLN A 26 -23.54 -16.40 4.55
N ILE A 27 -23.77 -15.70 5.68
CA ILE A 27 -25.08 -15.16 6.04
C ILE A 27 -25.54 -14.16 4.96
N PHE A 28 -24.70 -13.18 4.64
CA PHE A 28 -25.01 -12.16 3.65
C PHE A 28 -25.27 -12.77 2.26
N GLY A 29 -24.36 -13.62 1.77
CA GLY A 29 -24.48 -14.25 0.46
C GLY A 29 -25.70 -15.17 0.33
N ALA A 30 -26.06 -15.91 1.39
CA ALA A 30 -27.27 -16.74 1.41
C ALA A 30 -28.56 -15.91 1.34
N LEU A 31 -28.63 -14.81 2.10
CA LEU A 31 -29.77 -13.90 2.07
C LEU A 31 -29.89 -13.18 0.72
N LEU A 32 -28.77 -12.72 0.16
CA LEU A 32 -28.75 -12.09 -1.15
C LEU A 32 -29.19 -13.07 -2.25
N PHE A 33 -28.72 -14.32 -2.19
CA PHE A 33 -29.13 -15.37 -3.12
C PHE A 33 -30.63 -15.65 -3.03
N ALA A 34 -31.16 -15.85 -1.82
CA ALA A 34 -32.59 -16.07 -1.60
C ALA A 34 -33.43 -14.88 -2.09
N LEU A 35 -32.96 -13.66 -1.83
CA LEU A 35 -33.65 -12.43 -2.19
C LEU A 35 -33.65 -12.16 -3.69
N TRP A 36 -32.56 -12.40 -4.43
CA TRP A 36 -32.42 -11.91 -5.80
C TRP A 36 -32.39 -13.02 -6.86
N ILE A 37 -31.85 -14.20 -6.52
CA ILE A 37 -31.59 -15.27 -7.49
C ILE A 37 -32.69 -16.33 -7.45
N ALA A 38 -33.00 -16.82 -6.24
CA ALA A 38 -34.02 -17.84 -6.01
C ALA A 38 -35.47 -17.32 -6.10
N ARG A 39 -35.68 -16.07 -6.54
CA ARG A 39 -37.03 -15.52 -6.71
C ARG A 39 -37.82 -16.31 -7.76
N PRO A 40 -39.01 -16.84 -7.40
CA PRO A 40 -39.92 -17.43 -8.38
C PRO A 40 -40.34 -16.34 -9.36
N TRP A 41 -40.03 -16.52 -10.64
CA TRP A 41 -40.77 -15.87 -11.70
C TRP A 41 -41.75 -16.90 -12.22
N GLN A 42 -43.05 -16.58 -12.15
CA GLN A 42 -44.06 -17.29 -12.92
C GLN A 42 -43.67 -17.12 -14.39
N LEU A 43 -43.17 -18.18 -15.02
CA LEU A 43 -43.18 -18.25 -16.47
C LEU A 43 -44.66 -18.18 -16.87
N PRO A 44 -45.07 -17.30 -17.80
CA PRO A 44 -46.43 -17.31 -18.31
C PRO A 44 -46.73 -18.72 -18.85
N ASP A 45 -47.65 -19.43 -18.20
CA ASP A 45 -48.08 -20.77 -18.62
C ASP A 45 -48.81 -20.66 -19.96
N THR A 46 -48.19 -21.14 -21.03
CA THR A 46 -48.85 -21.29 -22.34
C THR A 46 -49.38 -22.71 -22.57
N THR A 47 -49.27 -23.61 -21.59
CA THR A 47 -49.71 -25.02 -21.74
C THR A 47 -50.41 -25.50 -20.47
N GLY A 48 -51.70 -25.84 -20.56
CA GLY A 48 -52.61 -26.16 -19.45
C GLY A 48 -52.33 -27.48 -18.70
N THR A 49 -51.13 -27.69 -18.18
CA THR A 49 -50.80 -28.77 -17.24
C THR A 49 -50.46 -28.16 -15.87
N THR A 50 -51.48 -27.64 -15.16
CA THR A 50 -51.32 -26.67 -14.07
C THR A 50 -50.96 -27.25 -12.71
N ASP A 51 -51.31 -28.51 -12.41
CA ASP A 51 -51.30 -28.98 -11.01
C ASP A 51 -49.99 -29.67 -10.60
N SER A 52 -49.34 -30.41 -11.50
CA SER A 52 -48.09 -31.13 -11.19
C SER A 52 -46.84 -30.22 -11.25
N ALA A 53 -46.81 -29.29 -12.21
CA ALA A 53 -45.72 -28.34 -12.37
C ALA A 53 -45.66 -27.33 -11.21
N SER A 54 -46.82 -26.80 -10.80
CA SER A 54 -46.94 -25.88 -9.65
C SER A 54 -46.58 -26.57 -8.32
N ALA A 55 -47.02 -27.82 -8.11
CA ALA A 55 -46.66 -28.62 -6.94
C ALA A 55 -45.14 -28.88 -6.88
N SER A 56 -44.51 -29.22 -8.01
CA SER A 56 -43.06 -29.44 -8.08
C SER A 56 -42.24 -28.18 -7.79
N ALA A 57 -42.68 -27.01 -8.26
CA ALA A 57 -42.04 -25.73 -7.97
C ALA A 57 -42.18 -25.38 -6.48
N GLY A 58 -43.37 -25.55 -5.89
CA GLY A 58 -43.60 -25.36 -4.46
C GLY A 58 -42.69 -26.23 -3.59
N PHE A 59 -42.50 -27.51 -3.95
CA PHE A 59 -41.57 -28.41 -3.28
C PHE A 59 -40.11 -27.91 -3.32
N VAL A 60 -39.63 -27.45 -4.47
CA VAL A 60 -38.25 -26.94 -4.62
C VAL A 60 -38.02 -25.72 -3.73
N HIS A 61 -38.94 -24.75 -3.74
CA HIS A 61 -38.81 -23.54 -2.93
C HIS A 61 -38.85 -23.85 -1.43
N THR A 62 -39.78 -24.70 -0.98
CA THR A 62 -39.86 -25.11 0.44
C THR A 62 -38.62 -25.86 0.89
N ALA A 63 -38.15 -26.84 0.12
CA ALA A 63 -36.94 -27.61 0.44
C ALA A 63 -35.67 -26.75 0.45
N PHE A 64 -35.49 -25.89 -0.56
CA PHE A 64 -34.37 -24.94 -0.63
C PHE A 64 -34.38 -23.99 0.58
N GLY A 65 -35.57 -23.54 0.93
CA GLY A 65 -35.82 -22.68 2.06
C GLY A 65 -35.46 -23.23 3.43
N GLN A 66 -35.95 -24.43 3.73
CA GLN A 66 -35.60 -25.13 4.97
C GLN A 66 -34.09 -25.37 5.07
N TRP A 67 -33.45 -25.71 3.95
CA TRP A 67 -32.00 -25.84 3.90
C TRP A 67 -31.28 -24.51 4.16
N THR A 68 -31.75 -23.42 3.54
CA THR A 68 -31.19 -22.06 3.73
C THR A 68 -31.34 -21.62 5.18
N ARG A 69 -32.49 -21.87 5.81
CA ARG A 69 -32.74 -21.63 7.24
C ARG A 69 -31.68 -22.34 8.11
N ARG A 70 -31.42 -23.63 7.85
CA ARG A 70 -30.40 -24.40 8.58
C ARG A 70 -29.00 -23.83 8.36
N LEU A 71 -28.66 -23.46 7.12
CA LEU A 71 -27.38 -22.85 6.80
C LEU A 71 -27.15 -21.54 7.57
N LEU A 72 -28.17 -20.66 7.62
CA LEU A 72 -28.10 -19.40 8.36
C LEU A 72 -27.88 -19.62 9.86
N LEU A 73 -28.58 -20.59 10.45
CA LEU A 73 -28.41 -20.93 11.88
C LEU A 73 -27.03 -21.52 12.17
N VAL A 74 -26.51 -22.39 11.29
CA VAL A 74 -25.14 -22.94 11.42
C VAL A 74 -24.10 -21.84 11.28
N ALA A 75 -24.24 -20.95 10.30
CA ALA A 75 -23.33 -19.82 10.12
C ALA A 75 -23.38 -18.88 11.33
N LEU A 76 -24.57 -18.57 11.86
CA LEU A 76 -24.71 -17.76 13.06
C LEU A 76 -24.06 -18.42 14.28
N CYS A 77 -24.31 -19.71 14.51
CA CYS A 77 -23.68 -20.45 15.60
C CYS A 77 -22.14 -20.41 15.49
N LEU A 78 -21.62 -20.62 14.28
CA LEU A 78 -20.18 -20.52 14.01
C LEU A 78 -19.64 -19.11 14.31
N GLN A 79 -20.38 -18.07 13.93
CA GLN A 79 -20.01 -16.68 14.22
C GLN A 79 -19.97 -16.40 15.72
N LEU A 80 -20.97 -16.86 16.48
CA LEU A 80 -21.01 -16.68 17.94
C LEU A 80 -19.85 -17.40 18.63
N LEU A 81 -19.55 -18.64 18.23
CA LEU A 81 -18.39 -19.37 18.72
C LEU A 81 -17.08 -18.65 18.37
N ALA A 82 -16.98 -18.09 17.17
CA ALA A 82 -15.82 -17.33 16.74
C ALA A 82 -15.61 -16.06 17.57
N VAL A 83 -16.68 -15.32 17.90
CA VAL A 83 -16.63 -14.12 18.76
C VAL A 83 -16.22 -14.49 20.19
N LEU A 84 -16.75 -15.59 20.73
CA LEU A 84 -16.39 -16.10 22.06
C LEU A 84 -14.91 -16.46 22.18
N VAL A 85 -14.25 -16.81 21.07
CA VAL A 85 -12.80 -17.05 21.03
C VAL A 85 -12.02 -15.77 20.76
N TRP A 86 -12.46 -14.97 19.79
CA TRP A 86 -11.72 -13.81 19.31
C TRP A 86 -11.67 -12.67 20.31
N LEU A 87 -12.81 -12.29 20.91
CA LEU A 87 -12.88 -11.12 21.78
C LEU A 87 -12.00 -11.27 23.05
N PRO A 88 -12.02 -12.41 23.78
CA PRO A 88 -11.11 -12.60 24.91
C PRO A 88 -9.64 -12.64 24.50
N ALA A 89 -9.31 -13.31 23.39
CA ALA A 89 -7.94 -13.36 22.89
C ALA A 89 -7.43 -11.95 22.54
N GLN A 90 -8.27 -11.12 21.91
CA GLN A 90 -7.93 -9.74 21.57
C GLN A 90 -7.77 -8.88 22.84
N ALA A 91 -8.68 -9.02 23.81
CA ALA A 91 -8.61 -8.30 25.07
C ALA A 91 -7.30 -8.56 25.83
N MET A 92 -6.88 -9.83 25.88
CA MET A 92 -5.60 -10.20 26.48
C MET A 92 -4.42 -9.58 25.74
N THR A 93 -4.41 -9.56 24.40
CA THR A 93 -3.31 -8.93 23.65
C THR A 93 -3.23 -7.41 23.81
N MET A 94 -4.36 -6.74 24.09
CA MET A 94 -4.40 -5.28 24.24
C MET A 94 -4.13 -4.80 25.66
N THR A 95 -4.56 -5.58 26.66
CA THR A 95 -4.48 -5.19 28.08
C THR A 95 -3.37 -5.90 28.85
N GLU A 96 -2.78 -6.94 28.25
CA GLU A 96 -1.87 -7.90 28.90
C GLU A 96 -2.49 -8.59 30.14
N GLN A 97 -3.81 -8.51 30.30
CA GLN A 97 -4.56 -9.02 31.44
C GLN A 97 -5.70 -9.94 30.97
N ALA A 98 -6.02 -10.93 31.80
CA ALA A 98 -7.17 -11.81 31.60
C ALA A 98 -8.32 -11.45 32.55
N GLY A 99 -9.54 -11.82 32.16
CA GLY A 99 -10.72 -11.70 33.00
C GLY A 99 -11.77 -10.72 32.48
N LEU A 100 -12.90 -10.67 33.20
CA LEU A 100 -14.07 -9.89 32.82
C LEU A 100 -13.81 -8.37 32.72
N PRO A 101 -12.99 -7.73 33.59
CA PRO A 101 -12.73 -6.29 33.46
C PRO A 101 -12.02 -5.93 32.15
N ALA A 102 -10.98 -6.69 31.78
CA ALA A 102 -10.26 -6.50 30.51
C ALA A 102 -11.17 -6.76 29.31
N LEU A 103 -11.98 -7.82 29.39
CA LEU A 103 -12.98 -8.15 28.36
C LEU A 103 -13.98 -7.01 28.17
N TRP A 104 -14.53 -6.50 29.26
CA TRP A 104 -15.50 -5.40 29.25
C TRP A 104 -14.88 -4.12 28.67
N LEU A 105 -13.68 -3.74 29.16
CA LEU A 105 -12.95 -2.57 28.67
C LEU A 105 -12.76 -2.63 27.14
N VAL A 106 -12.28 -3.77 26.63
CA VAL A 106 -12.09 -3.94 25.18
C VAL A 106 -13.42 -3.97 24.44
N ALA A 107 -14.45 -4.60 24.99
CA ALA A 107 -15.77 -4.71 24.36
C ALA A 107 -16.51 -3.37 24.26
N SER A 108 -16.48 -2.54 25.33
CA SER A 108 -17.26 -1.30 25.43
C SER A 108 -16.48 -0.07 24.99
N GLU A 109 -15.21 0.05 25.36
CA GLU A 109 -14.43 1.29 25.20
C GLU A 109 -13.57 1.32 23.93
N THR A 110 -13.45 0.20 23.21
CA THR A 110 -12.66 0.17 21.97
C THR A 110 -13.55 0.16 20.73
N GLN A 111 -13.07 0.84 19.69
CA GLN A 111 -13.69 0.82 18.36
C GLN A 111 -13.84 -0.62 17.85
N PHE A 112 -12.85 -1.48 18.12
CA PHE A 112 -12.86 -2.89 17.78
C PHE A 112 -14.04 -3.63 18.44
N GLY A 113 -14.17 -3.52 19.76
CA GLY A 113 -15.22 -4.18 20.53
C GLY A 113 -16.62 -3.76 20.09
N GLN A 114 -16.84 -2.44 19.96
CA GLN A 114 -18.10 -1.89 19.50
C GLN A 114 -18.48 -2.37 18.09
N ALA A 115 -17.51 -2.40 17.17
CA ALA A 115 -17.74 -2.88 15.80
C ALA A 115 -18.03 -4.38 15.75
N LEU A 116 -17.33 -5.19 16.56
CA LEU A 116 -17.53 -6.65 16.63
C LEU A 116 -18.90 -6.99 17.23
N LEU A 117 -19.28 -6.34 18.33
CA LEU A 117 -20.60 -6.51 18.96
C LEU A 117 -21.72 -6.02 18.05
N GLY A 118 -21.56 -4.84 17.43
CA GLY A 118 -22.52 -4.29 16.47
C GLY A 118 -22.74 -5.23 15.28
N ARG A 119 -21.66 -5.75 14.69
CA ARG A 119 -21.72 -6.74 13.60
C ARG A 119 -22.42 -8.03 14.02
N THR A 120 -22.14 -8.52 15.23
CA THR A 120 -22.76 -9.74 15.77
C THR A 120 -24.26 -9.53 16.01
N GLY A 121 -24.65 -8.39 16.61
CA GLY A 121 -26.04 -8.02 16.83
C GLY A 121 -26.83 -7.86 15.53
N LEU A 122 -26.24 -7.22 14.51
CA LEU A 122 -26.85 -7.09 13.19
C LEU A 122 -27.01 -8.46 12.50
N SER A 123 -26.05 -9.37 12.65
CA SER A 123 -26.11 -10.72 12.10
C SER A 123 -27.20 -11.55 12.78
N LEU A 124 -27.33 -11.45 14.11
CA LEU A 124 -28.44 -12.03 14.89
C LEU A 124 -29.80 -11.53 14.39
N ALA A 125 -29.97 -10.21 14.26
CA ALA A 125 -31.22 -9.61 13.79
C ALA A 125 -31.55 -10.03 12.34
N ALA A 126 -30.55 -10.07 11.45
CA ALA A 126 -30.72 -10.52 10.07
C ALA A 126 -31.20 -11.98 10.00
N VAL A 127 -30.55 -12.87 10.75
CA VAL A 127 -30.92 -14.30 10.78
C VAL A 127 -32.29 -14.49 11.43
N TRP A 128 -32.61 -13.78 12.51
CA TRP A 128 -33.92 -13.83 13.16
C TRP A 128 -35.05 -13.41 12.20
N LEU A 129 -34.88 -12.29 11.49
CA LEU A 129 -35.83 -11.85 10.47
C LEU A 129 -35.98 -12.89 9.35
N ALA A 130 -34.87 -13.41 8.82
CA ALA A 130 -34.92 -14.38 7.73
C ALA A 130 -35.56 -15.72 8.14
N VAL A 131 -35.23 -16.23 9.33
CA VAL A 131 -35.77 -17.49 9.87
C VAL A 131 -37.26 -17.38 10.17
N SER A 132 -37.71 -16.23 10.69
CA SER A 132 -39.14 -15.95 10.94
C SER A 132 -39.96 -15.71 9.66
N SER A 133 -39.28 -15.56 8.52
CA SER A 133 -39.91 -15.35 7.21
C SER A 133 -40.16 -16.64 6.47
N TRP A 134 -39.43 -17.72 6.77
CA TRP A 134 -39.55 -18.96 6.03
C TRP A 134 -40.63 -19.87 6.64
N PRO A 135 -41.77 -20.10 5.96
CA PRO A 135 -42.87 -20.84 6.54
C PRO A 135 -42.51 -22.32 6.77
N GLN A 136 -43.07 -22.89 7.83
CA GLN A 136 -43.02 -24.34 8.08
C GLN A 136 -44.17 -25.10 7.37
N GLY A 137 -45.07 -24.39 6.66
CA GLY A 137 -46.25 -24.94 5.99
C GLY A 137 -46.61 -24.28 4.65
N SER A 138 -47.68 -24.79 4.01
CA SER A 138 -48.09 -24.48 2.62
C SER A 138 -49.14 -23.35 2.53
N ASP A 139 -48.96 -22.23 3.22
CA ASP A 139 -49.94 -21.14 3.21
C ASP A 139 -49.56 -20.03 2.22
N SER A 140 -50.41 -19.80 1.22
CA SER A 140 -50.14 -18.91 0.07
C SER A 140 -50.08 -17.42 0.46
N GLN A 141 -50.84 -16.99 1.48
CA GLN A 141 -50.88 -15.61 1.97
C GLN A 141 -49.59 -15.20 2.74
N GLN A 142 -48.81 -16.18 3.23
CA GLN A 142 -47.54 -15.95 3.92
C GLN A 142 -46.37 -15.66 2.94
N SER A 143 -46.54 -15.99 1.65
CA SER A 143 -45.48 -15.86 0.65
C SER A 143 -45.09 -14.40 0.34
N THR A 144 -46.04 -13.45 0.35
CA THR A 144 -45.78 -12.02 0.12
C THR A 144 -45.15 -11.32 1.34
N LEU A 145 -45.61 -11.65 2.56
CA LEU A 145 -45.03 -11.14 3.82
C LEU A 145 -43.59 -11.67 4.05
N SER A 146 -43.30 -12.90 3.61
CA SER A 146 -41.95 -13.47 3.67
C SER A 146 -40.93 -12.67 2.84
N GLN A 147 -41.34 -12.13 1.68
CA GLN A 147 -40.45 -11.36 0.80
C GLN A 147 -40.15 -9.95 1.34
N GLN A 148 -41.12 -9.32 2.01
CA GLN A 148 -40.92 -8.00 2.63
C GLN A 148 -39.87 -8.02 3.76
N ARG A 149 -39.69 -9.17 4.42
CA ARG A 149 -38.73 -9.35 5.52
C ARG A 149 -37.32 -9.78 5.06
N LEU A 150 -37.19 -10.37 3.86
CA LEU A 150 -35.88 -10.79 3.33
C LEU A 150 -34.99 -9.60 2.92
N LEU A 151 -35.59 -8.52 2.40
CA LEU A 151 -34.84 -7.31 2.06
C LEU A 151 -34.17 -6.66 3.29
N PRO A 152 -34.89 -6.33 4.39
CA PRO A 152 -34.25 -5.77 5.58
C PRO A 152 -33.26 -6.77 6.21
N ALA A 153 -33.53 -8.07 6.19
CA ALA A 153 -32.55 -9.07 6.64
C ALA A 153 -31.25 -9.02 5.83
N ALA A 154 -31.33 -8.94 4.50
CA ALA A 154 -30.16 -8.83 3.63
C ALA A 154 -29.41 -7.51 3.84
N LEU A 155 -30.12 -6.40 4.06
CA LEU A 155 -29.51 -5.10 4.38
C LEU A 155 -28.79 -5.12 5.73
N LEU A 156 -29.37 -5.72 6.76
CA LEU A 156 -28.71 -5.88 8.07
C LEU A 156 -27.45 -6.74 7.94
N ALA A 157 -27.51 -7.86 7.21
CA ALA A 157 -26.34 -8.70 6.95
C ALA A 157 -25.27 -7.99 6.11
N ALA A 158 -25.67 -7.15 5.14
CA ALA A 158 -24.75 -6.32 4.37
C ALA A 158 -24.04 -5.32 5.29
N THR A 159 -24.78 -4.60 6.14
CA THR A 159 -24.22 -3.66 7.12
C THR A 159 -23.30 -4.38 8.10
N ALA A 160 -23.68 -5.57 8.57
CA ALA A 160 -22.83 -6.41 9.41
C ALA A 160 -21.49 -6.74 8.72
N VAL A 161 -21.51 -7.17 7.46
CA VAL A 161 -20.29 -7.44 6.68
C VAL A 161 -19.48 -6.15 6.45
N ALA A 162 -20.12 -5.03 6.15
CA ALA A 162 -19.45 -3.74 5.93
C ALA A 162 -18.69 -3.24 7.17
N LEU A 163 -19.16 -3.57 8.38
CA LEU A 163 -18.45 -3.26 9.63
C LEU A 163 -17.06 -3.93 9.74
N GLN A 164 -16.74 -4.90 8.90
CA GLN A 164 -15.37 -5.44 8.79
C GLN A 164 -14.31 -4.35 8.55
N ALA A 165 -14.67 -3.26 7.87
CA ALA A 165 -13.78 -2.11 7.67
C ALA A 165 -13.31 -1.46 8.97
N ARG A 166 -14.05 -1.63 10.07
CA ARG A 166 -13.73 -1.10 11.40
C ARG A 166 -12.95 -2.07 12.28
N LEU A 167 -12.62 -3.26 11.78
CA LEU A 167 -11.94 -4.34 12.52
C LEU A 167 -10.48 -4.56 12.05
N GLY A 168 -9.87 -3.57 11.40
CA GLY A 168 -8.53 -3.70 10.83
C GLY A 168 -7.88 -2.35 10.50
N HIS A 169 -6.84 -2.37 9.66
CA HIS A 169 -5.98 -1.22 9.37
C HIS A 169 -6.70 0.04 8.92
N ALA A 170 -7.80 -0.09 8.19
CA ALA A 170 -8.59 1.05 7.75
C ALA A 170 -9.16 1.87 8.93
N ALA A 171 -9.46 1.21 10.04
CA ALA A 171 -9.91 1.86 11.27
C ALA A 171 -8.74 2.52 12.01
N ALA A 172 -7.60 1.84 12.08
CA ALA A 172 -6.40 2.32 12.77
C ALA A 172 -5.73 3.52 12.07
N LEU A 173 -5.83 3.62 10.75
CA LEU A 173 -5.28 4.73 9.95
C LEU A 173 -6.22 5.94 9.87
N GLU A 174 -7.43 5.85 10.44
CA GLU A 174 -8.51 6.86 10.31
C GLU A 174 -8.84 7.25 8.85
N ASP A 175 -8.47 6.39 7.90
CA ASP A 175 -8.63 6.61 6.47
C ASP A 175 -10.02 6.17 6.02
N ARG A 176 -10.93 7.14 5.93
CA ARG A 176 -12.33 6.92 5.53
C ARG A 176 -12.45 6.30 4.13
N ALA A 177 -11.60 6.67 3.19
CA ALA A 177 -11.67 6.13 1.84
C ALA A 177 -11.22 4.67 1.82
N LEU A 178 -10.15 4.33 2.56
CA LEU A 178 -9.73 2.95 2.74
C LEU A 178 -10.83 2.11 3.42
N ALA A 179 -11.52 2.66 4.42
CA ALA A 179 -12.64 1.98 5.08
C ALA A 179 -13.78 1.64 4.09
N TRP A 180 -14.16 2.57 3.21
CA TRP A 180 -15.15 2.31 2.17
C TRP A 180 -14.68 1.25 1.16
N LEU A 181 -13.42 1.31 0.74
CA LEU A 181 -12.84 0.30 -0.16
C LEU A 181 -12.88 -1.09 0.47
N VAL A 182 -12.53 -1.23 1.75
CA VAL A 182 -12.61 -2.51 2.48
C VAL A 182 -14.05 -2.99 2.54
N ALA A 183 -15.00 -2.12 2.92
CA ALA A 183 -16.42 -2.47 3.02
C ALA A 183 -16.98 -2.99 1.68
N LEU A 184 -16.73 -2.26 0.58
CA LEU A 184 -17.12 -2.68 -0.77
C LEU A 184 -16.46 -4.00 -1.17
N HIS A 185 -15.17 -4.18 -0.85
CA HIS A 185 -14.43 -5.39 -1.16
C HIS A 185 -15.04 -6.61 -0.46
N VAL A 186 -15.36 -6.52 0.83
CA VAL A 186 -15.92 -7.66 1.58
C VAL A 186 -17.39 -7.91 1.24
N LEU A 187 -18.16 -6.87 0.91
CA LEU A 187 -19.52 -7.03 0.37
C LEU A 187 -19.49 -7.80 -0.96
N ALA A 188 -18.61 -7.42 -1.89
CA ALA A 188 -18.45 -8.13 -3.15
C ALA A 188 -17.99 -9.58 -2.94
N ALA A 189 -17.04 -9.82 -2.02
CA ALA A 189 -16.61 -11.17 -1.65
C ALA A 189 -17.76 -12.00 -1.07
N GLY A 190 -18.60 -11.41 -0.22
CA GLY A 190 -19.75 -12.09 0.39
C GLY A 190 -20.86 -12.38 -0.61
N ALA A 191 -21.13 -11.47 -1.54
CA ALA A 191 -22.11 -11.66 -2.60
C ALA A 191 -21.71 -12.81 -3.54
N TRP A 192 -20.42 -12.91 -3.90
CA TRP A 192 -19.91 -13.99 -4.74
C TRP A 192 -19.72 -15.28 -3.96
N LEU A 193 -18.77 -15.34 -3.02
CA LEU A 193 -18.39 -16.58 -2.33
C LEU A 193 -19.50 -17.09 -1.41
N GLY A 194 -20.17 -16.20 -0.68
CA GLY A 194 -21.29 -16.57 0.20
C GLY A 194 -22.52 -17.10 -0.56
N GLY A 195 -22.65 -16.77 -1.85
CA GLY A 195 -23.72 -17.26 -2.71
C GLY A 195 -23.48 -18.64 -3.33
N LEU A 196 -22.26 -19.19 -3.27
CA LEU A 196 -21.89 -20.45 -3.94
C LEU A 196 -22.58 -21.68 -3.33
N LEU A 197 -22.65 -21.80 -2.00
CA LEU A 197 -23.36 -22.90 -1.34
C LEU A 197 -24.87 -22.91 -1.65
N PRO A 198 -25.59 -21.77 -1.52
CA PRO A 198 -26.96 -21.64 -2.01
C PRO A 198 -27.13 -22.03 -3.48
N LEU A 199 -26.25 -21.56 -4.37
CA LEU A 199 -26.31 -21.92 -5.80
C LEU A 199 -26.16 -23.42 -6.00
N ARG A 200 -25.17 -24.05 -5.34
CA ARG A 200 -24.92 -25.48 -5.41
C ARG A 200 -26.13 -26.29 -4.96
N GLN A 201 -26.81 -25.86 -3.89
CA GLN A 201 -28.01 -26.51 -3.39
C GLN A 201 -29.21 -26.27 -4.33
N TRP A 202 -29.38 -25.07 -4.87
CA TRP A 202 -30.42 -24.78 -5.85
C TRP A 202 -30.30 -25.68 -7.08
N LEU A 203 -29.09 -25.83 -7.62
CA LEU A 203 -28.79 -26.71 -8.76
C LEU A 203 -29.05 -28.21 -8.48
N ARG A 204 -29.15 -28.61 -7.21
CA ARG A 204 -29.51 -29.98 -6.83
C ARG A 204 -31.01 -30.22 -6.88
N LEU A 205 -31.81 -29.19 -6.59
CA LEU A 205 -33.26 -29.29 -6.40
C LEU A 205 -34.04 -28.83 -7.65
N ALA A 206 -33.53 -27.81 -8.35
CA ALA A 206 -34.25 -27.13 -9.41
C ALA A 206 -34.25 -27.91 -10.74
N SER A 207 -35.29 -27.68 -11.54
CA SER A 207 -35.37 -28.16 -12.93
C SER A 207 -34.28 -27.53 -13.81
N PRO A 208 -33.94 -28.11 -14.98
CA PRO A 208 -32.89 -27.57 -15.86
C PRO A 208 -33.11 -26.12 -16.31
N SER A 209 -34.37 -25.70 -16.51
CA SER A 209 -34.73 -24.32 -16.88
C SER A 209 -34.53 -23.35 -15.71
N ALA A 210 -35.02 -23.70 -14.52
CA ALA A 210 -34.83 -22.91 -13.30
C ALA A 210 -33.36 -22.84 -12.86
N ALA A 211 -32.60 -23.93 -13.06
CA ALA A 211 -31.16 -23.97 -12.86
C ALA A 211 -30.42 -23.00 -13.80
N ARG A 212 -30.78 -22.99 -15.09
CA ARG A 212 -30.19 -22.07 -16.07
C ARG A 212 -30.44 -20.61 -15.71
N LEU A 213 -31.67 -20.25 -15.33
CA LEU A 213 -32.02 -18.89 -14.93
C LEU A 213 -31.28 -18.44 -13.67
N ALA A 214 -31.14 -19.32 -12.67
CA ALA A 214 -30.37 -19.02 -11.47
C ALA A 214 -28.88 -18.78 -11.79
N VAL A 215 -28.30 -19.58 -12.68
CA VAL A 215 -26.90 -19.43 -13.11
C VAL A 215 -26.70 -18.15 -13.91
N THR A 216 -27.62 -17.76 -14.79
CA THR A 216 -27.50 -16.50 -15.54
C THR A 216 -27.60 -15.28 -14.62
N ARG A 217 -28.53 -15.28 -13.65
CA ARG A 217 -28.61 -14.23 -12.62
C ARG A 217 -27.34 -14.19 -11.78
N PHE A 218 -26.89 -15.33 -11.26
CA PHE A 218 -25.66 -15.40 -10.48
C PHE A 218 -24.43 -14.95 -11.29
N SER A 219 -24.38 -15.21 -12.59
CA SER A 219 -23.28 -14.74 -13.46
C SER A 219 -23.20 -13.22 -13.54
N TRP A 220 -24.31 -12.49 -13.54
CA TRP A 220 -24.30 -11.02 -13.51
C TRP A 220 -23.80 -10.49 -12.17
N LEU A 221 -24.29 -11.07 -11.06
CA LEU A 221 -23.79 -10.75 -9.72
C LEU A 221 -22.30 -11.03 -9.60
N GLY A 222 -21.84 -12.18 -10.11
CA GLY A 222 -20.44 -12.57 -10.14
C GLY A 222 -19.56 -11.59 -10.92
N LEU A 223 -20.00 -11.13 -12.09
CA LEU A 223 -19.27 -10.12 -12.87
C LEU A 223 -19.13 -8.79 -12.11
N LEU A 224 -20.23 -8.31 -11.50
CA LEU A 224 -20.20 -7.09 -10.70
C LEU A 224 -19.27 -7.24 -9.48
N ALA A 225 -19.36 -8.38 -8.79
CA ALA A 225 -18.52 -8.69 -7.64
C ALA A 225 -17.04 -8.76 -8.01
N VAL A 226 -16.68 -9.47 -9.09
CA VAL A 226 -15.30 -9.58 -9.61
C VAL A 226 -14.74 -8.20 -9.99
N ALA A 227 -15.51 -7.39 -10.71
CA ALA A 227 -15.10 -6.03 -11.08
C ALA A 227 -14.85 -5.18 -9.83
N THR A 228 -15.77 -5.24 -8.85
CA THR A 228 -15.64 -4.52 -7.58
C THR A 228 -14.41 -4.98 -6.80
N LEU A 229 -14.17 -6.30 -6.71
CA LEU A 229 -13.01 -6.87 -6.02
C LEU A 229 -11.70 -6.43 -6.66
N ALA A 230 -11.59 -6.46 -7.99
CA ALA A 230 -10.38 -6.06 -8.71
C ALA A 230 -10.07 -4.57 -8.51
N LEU A 231 -11.09 -3.72 -8.70
CA LEU A 231 -10.97 -2.27 -8.53
C LEU A 231 -10.61 -1.89 -7.09
N THR A 232 -11.37 -2.39 -6.12
CA THR A 232 -11.09 -2.12 -4.70
C THR A 232 -9.75 -2.69 -4.24
N ALA A 233 -9.30 -3.83 -4.78
CA ALA A 233 -7.99 -4.39 -4.45
C ALA A 233 -6.85 -3.52 -5.01
N TRP A 234 -6.99 -2.98 -6.21
CA TRP A 234 -6.00 -2.06 -6.80
C TRP A 234 -5.76 -0.85 -5.90
N TRP A 235 -6.82 -0.10 -5.57
CA TRP A 235 -6.70 1.08 -4.71
C TRP A 235 -6.29 0.76 -3.27
N GLN A 236 -6.72 -0.37 -2.71
CA GLN A 236 -6.22 -0.81 -1.40
C GLN A 236 -4.71 -1.11 -1.44
N SER A 237 -4.22 -1.71 -2.53
CA SER A 237 -2.80 -2.06 -2.65
C SER A 237 -1.90 -0.82 -2.68
N GLU A 238 -2.33 0.26 -3.32
CA GLU A 238 -1.59 1.53 -3.32
C GLU A 238 -1.46 2.11 -1.90
N ARG A 239 -2.51 2.01 -1.08
CA ARG A 239 -2.54 2.56 0.29
C ARG A 239 -1.93 1.66 1.36
N LEU A 240 -1.75 0.37 1.09
CA LEU A 240 -1.28 -0.60 2.08
C LEU A 240 0.11 -1.16 1.75
N ILE A 241 0.45 -1.24 0.47
CA ILE A 241 1.71 -1.82 -0.03
C ILE A 241 2.55 -0.78 -0.75
N GLY A 242 1.90 0.02 -1.58
CA GLY A 242 2.55 0.93 -2.49
C GLY A 242 2.35 0.56 -3.95
N ASN A 243 2.62 1.52 -4.85
CA ASN A 243 2.48 1.30 -6.28
C ASN A 243 3.43 0.18 -6.75
N PRO A 244 2.92 -0.88 -7.42
CA PRO A 244 3.73 -2.04 -7.80
C PRO A 244 4.86 -1.71 -8.79
N LEU A 245 4.74 -0.63 -9.56
CA LEU A 245 5.75 -0.23 -10.54
C LEU A 245 6.93 0.51 -9.90
N THR A 246 6.69 1.27 -8.83
CA THR A 246 7.73 2.11 -8.21
C THR A 246 8.20 1.57 -6.85
N GLN A 247 7.38 0.78 -6.15
CA GLN A 247 7.61 0.31 -4.79
C GLN A 247 7.62 -1.22 -4.69
N LEU A 248 8.39 -1.86 -5.59
CA LEU A 248 8.54 -3.32 -5.64
C LEU A 248 9.01 -3.94 -4.32
N GLY A 249 9.81 -3.21 -3.54
CA GLY A 249 10.25 -3.64 -2.21
C GLY A 249 9.08 -4.00 -1.30
N GLY A 250 7.99 -3.21 -1.30
CA GLY A 250 6.80 -3.49 -0.48
C GLY A 250 6.14 -4.82 -0.84
N TRP A 251 6.16 -5.20 -2.13
CA TRP A 251 5.51 -6.40 -2.66
C TRP A 251 6.31 -7.69 -2.42
N LEU A 252 7.61 -7.67 -2.69
CA LEU A 252 8.45 -8.88 -2.58
C LEU A 252 9.20 -8.96 -1.25
N GLY A 253 9.55 -7.80 -0.67
CA GLY A 253 10.39 -7.72 0.52
C GLY A 253 9.64 -7.67 1.85
N THR A 254 8.30 -7.73 1.84
CA THR A 254 7.51 -7.80 3.07
C THR A 254 6.61 -9.04 3.09
N ARG A 255 6.35 -9.59 4.28
CA ARG A 255 5.38 -10.69 4.46
C ARG A 255 3.99 -10.29 4.00
N TYR A 256 3.59 -9.04 4.25
CA TYR A 256 2.32 -8.49 3.81
C TYR A 256 2.20 -8.52 2.28
N GLY A 257 3.21 -8.02 1.55
CA GLY A 257 3.24 -8.05 0.09
C GLY A 257 3.19 -9.47 -0.49
N GLN A 258 3.95 -10.40 0.10
CA GLN A 258 3.97 -11.81 -0.31
C GLN A 258 2.59 -12.49 -0.14
N LEU A 259 1.92 -12.26 1.00
CA LEU A 259 0.56 -12.76 1.22
C LEU A 259 -0.44 -12.14 0.23
N ALA A 260 -0.28 -10.87 -0.12
CA ALA A 260 -1.10 -10.20 -1.13
C ALA A 260 -0.90 -10.82 -2.53
N LEU A 261 0.34 -11.13 -2.91
CA LEU A 261 0.64 -11.85 -4.15
C LEU A 261 0.00 -13.25 -4.19
N LEU A 262 0.09 -14.01 -3.10
CA LEU A 262 -0.61 -15.29 -2.99
C LEU A 262 -2.14 -15.12 -3.12
N LYS A 263 -2.72 -14.08 -2.51
CA LYS A 263 -4.15 -13.78 -2.62
C LYS A 263 -4.55 -13.42 -4.05
N ILE A 264 -3.72 -12.65 -4.77
CA ILE A 264 -3.92 -12.33 -6.19
C ILE A 264 -3.88 -13.61 -7.03
N LEU A 265 -2.91 -14.50 -6.79
CA LEU A 265 -2.84 -15.78 -7.49
C LEU A 265 -4.09 -16.65 -7.20
N GLY A 266 -4.53 -16.71 -5.95
CA GLY A 266 -5.77 -17.39 -5.57
C GLY A 266 -7.01 -16.77 -6.21
N PHE A 267 -7.08 -15.45 -6.31
CA PHE A 267 -8.15 -14.75 -7.03
C PHE A 267 -8.13 -15.07 -8.53
N ALA A 268 -6.96 -15.13 -9.17
CA ALA A 268 -6.82 -15.55 -10.57
C ALA A 268 -7.31 -16.99 -10.79
N LEU A 269 -7.04 -17.91 -9.85
CA LEU A 269 -7.57 -19.26 -9.87
C LEU A 269 -9.10 -19.28 -9.78
N LEU A 270 -9.69 -18.50 -8.87
CA LEU A 270 -11.16 -18.37 -8.77
C LEU A 270 -11.78 -17.76 -10.03
N LEU A 271 -11.11 -16.78 -10.64
CA LEU A 271 -11.54 -16.20 -11.91
C LEU A 271 -11.50 -17.24 -13.05
N ALA A 272 -10.53 -18.14 -13.05
CA ALA A 272 -10.48 -19.25 -14.01
C ALA A 272 -11.66 -20.22 -13.80
N PHE A 273 -12.07 -20.52 -12.56
CA PHE A 273 -13.31 -21.25 -12.28
C PHE A 273 -14.53 -20.52 -12.82
N ALA A 274 -14.69 -19.24 -12.51
CA ALA A 274 -15.82 -18.43 -12.98
C ALA A 274 -15.90 -18.38 -14.52
N ALA A 275 -14.76 -18.20 -15.19
CA ALA A 275 -14.66 -18.26 -16.65
C ALA A 275 -15.03 -19.66 -17.19
N PHE A 276 -14.53 -20.74 -16.58
CA PHE A 276 -14.88 -22.10 -16.96
C PHE A 276 -16.37 -22.40 -16.78
N HIS A 277 -16.98 -21.91 -15.70
CA HIS A 277 -18.41 -22.05 -15.45
C HIS A 277 -19.21 -21.33 -16.54
N ARG A 278 -18.86 -20.09 -16.86
CA ARG A 278 -19.58 -19.26 -17.84
C ARG A 278 -19.41 -19.74 -19.28
N LEU A 279 -18.18 -20.09 -19.67
CA LEU A 279 -17.84 -20.37 -21.07
C LEU A 279 -18.03 -21.85 -21.45
N VAL A 280 -17.96 -22.78 -20.48
CA VAL A 280 -17.99 -24.22 -20.77
C VAL A 280 -19.16 -24.93 -20.11
N LEU A 281 -19.34 -24.79 -18.79
CA LEU A 281 -20.34 -25.59 -18.07
C LEU A 281 -21.77 -25.07 -18.23
N THR A 282 -21.95 -23.74 -18.26
CA THR A 282 -23.27 -23.12 -18.40
C THR A 282 -23.91 -23.41 -19.75
N PRO A 283 -23.19 -23.29 -20.90
CA PRO A 283 -23.74 -23.64 -22.21
C PRO A 283 -24.06 -25.14 -22.34
N ARG A 284 -23.39 -26.02 -21.60
CA ARG A 284 -23.61 -27.49 -21.63
C ARG A 284 -24.74 -27.97 -20.73
N LEU A 285 -25.20 -27.13 -19.80
CA LEU A 285 -26.29 -27.43 -18.86
C LEU A 285 -27.57 -28.01 -19.50
N PRO A 286 -28.03 -27.58 -20.69
CA PRO A 286 -29.18 -28.19 -21.37
C PRO A 286 -28.99 -29.68 -21.71
N HIS A 287 -27.75 -30.10 -21.99
CA HIS A 287 -27.45 -31.43 -22.53
C HIS A 287 -26.93 -32.39 -21.45
N THR A 288 -26.09 -31.91 -20.53
CA THR A 288 -25.41 -32.76 -19.53
C THR A 288 -26.03 -32.68 -18.14
N GLY A 289 -27.03 -31.82 -17.94
CA GLY A 289 -27.60 -31.50 -16.64
C GLY A 289 -26.63 -30.74 -15.72
N ALA A 290 -27.05 -30.49 -14.47
CA ALA A 290 -26.35 -29.62 -13.52
C ALA A 290 -25.22 -30.31 -12.72
N SER A 291 -25.00 -31.62 -12.87
CA SER A 291 -24.11 -32.40 -12.01
C SER A 291 -22.64 -31.97 -12.07
N ALA A 292 -22.12 -31.71 -13.29
CA ALA A 292 -20.76 -31.23 -13.51
C ALA A 292 -20.55 -29.82 -12.95
N LEU A 293 -21.50 -28.90 -13.22
CA LEU A 293 -21.48 -27.55 -12.69
C LEU A 293 -21.53 -27.54 -11.15
N ARG A 294 -22.43 -28.32 -10.56
CA ARG A 294 -22.56 -28.46 -9.11
C ARG A 294 -21.26 -28.93 -8.45
N ARG A 295 -20.58 -29.93 -9.04
CA ARG A 295 -19.28 -30.41 -8.56
C ARG A 295 -18.21 -29.32 -8.67
N SER A 296 -18.13 -28.64 -9.81
CA SER A 296 -17.17 -27.56 -10.04
C SER A 296 -17.37 -26.38 -9.07
N ILE A 297 -18.61 -25.96 -8.79
CA ILE A 297 -18.92 -24.94 -7.77
C ILE A 297 -18.46 -25.38 -6.37
N GLY A 298 -18.52 -26.68 -6.07
CA GLY A 298 -17.96 -27.20 -4.82
C GLY A 298 -16.45 -27.02 -4.73
N TRP A 299 -15.74 -27.30 -5.82
CA TRP A 299 -14.30 -27.06 -5.89
C TRP A 299 -13.96 -25.57 -5.81
N GLU A 300 -14.73 -24.70 -6.45
CA GLU A 300 -14.59 -23.24 -6.32
C GLU A 300 -14.80 -22.79 -4.86
N THR A 301 -15.81 -23.33 -4.17
CA THR A 301 -16.05 -23.01 -2.75
C THR A 301 -14.87 -23.42 -1.88
N VAL A 302 -14.31 -24.62 -2.09
CA VAL A 302 -13.11 -25.10 -1.38
C VAL A 302 -11.89 -24.23 -1.71
N ALA A 303 -11.69 -23.86 -2.98
CA ALA A 303 -10.60 -22.99 -3.42
C ALA A 303 -10.72 -21.55 -2.87
N GLY A 304 -11.93 -21.10 -2.54
CA GLY A 304 -12.16 -19.81 -1.90
C GLY A 304 -11.68 -19.73 -0.45
N LEU A 305 -11.65 -20.86 0.28
CA LEU A 305 -11.24 -20.89 1.69
C LEU A 305 -9.80 -20.42 1.92
N PRO A 306 -8.77 -20.89 1.17
CA PRO A 306 -7.43 -20.34 1.26
C PRO A 306 -7.35 -18.83 0.95
N VAL A 307 -8.13 -18.33 0.01
CA VAL A 307 -8.15 -16.89 -0.34
C VAL A 307 -8.69 -16.05 0.82
N LEU A 308 -9.73 -16.54 1.50
CA LEU A 308 -10.26 -15.92 2.72
C LEU A 308 -9.24 -15.99 3.87
N LEU A 309 -8.56 -17.12 4.05
CA LEU A 309 -7.48 -17.26 5.04
C LEU A 309 -6.35 -16.25 4.79
N LEU A 310 -5.91 -16.10 3.53
CA LEU A 310 -4.92 -15.10 3.13
C LEU A 310 -5.39 -13.67 3.43
N ALA A 311 -6.68 -13.37 3.22
CA ALA A 311 -7.25 -12.07 3.59
C ALA A 311 -7.22 -11.82 5.10
N VAL A 312 -7.51 -12.84 5.92
CA VAL A 312 -7.42 -12.76 7.39
C VAL A 312 -5.98 -12.57 7.84
N LEU A 313 -5.03 -13.33 7.26
CA LEU A 313 -3.61 -13.20 7.53
C LEU A 313 -3.10 -11.79 7.20
N LEU A 314 -3.45 -11.25 6.03
CA LEU A 314 -3.12 -9.87 5.65
C LEU A 314 -3.64 -8.85 6.66
N ALA A 315 -4.88 -9.01 7.09
CA ALA A 315 -5.49 -8.09 8.02
C ALA A 315 -4.86 -8.16 9.43
N SER A 316 -4.09 -9.22 9.73
CA SER A 316 -3.35 -9.42 11.00
C SER A 316 -1.87 -9.06 10.91
N GLN A 317 -1.36 -8.68 9.73
CA GLN A 317 0.01 -8.21 9.54
C GLN A 317 0.03 -6.69 9.42
N PRO A 318 1.02 -5.95 9.95
CA PRO A 318 1.14 -4.52 9.69
C PRO A 318 1.27 -4.25 8.18
N PRO A 319 0.67 -3.15 7.65
CA PRO A 319 0.78 -2.79 6.24
C PRO A 319 2.24 -2.66 5.81
N ALA A 320 2.54 -3.09 4.58
CA ALA A 320 3.90 -3.08 4.05
C ALA A 320 4.51 -1.67 3.94
N LEU A 321 3.70 -0.62 3.80
CA LEU A 321 4.18 0.76 3.80
C LEU A 321 4.81 1.19 5.12
N HIS A 322 4.49 0.53 6.24
CA HIS A 322 5.08 0.82 7.55
C HIS A 322 6.29 -0.07 7.88
N LEU A 323 6.73 -0.90 6.94
CA LEU A 323 7.85 -1.82 7.14
C LEU A 323 9.00 -1.49 6.18
N GLN A 324 10.22 -1.70 6.66
CA GLN A 324 11.40 -1.74 5.79
C GLN A 324 11.42 -3.06 5.02
N PRO A 325 11.39 -3.03 3.67
CA PRO A 325 11.32 -4.24 2.87
C PRO A 325 12.67 -4.96 2.81
N GLN A 326 12.71 -6.23 3.20
CA GLN A 326 13.88 -7.09 3.03
C GLN A 326 13.89 -7.71 1.64
N TRP A 327 14.64 -7.11 0.72
CA TRP A 327 14.66 -7.54 -0.66
C TRP A 327 15.22 -8.97 -0.82
N PRO A 328 14.47 -9.92 -1.42
CA PRO A 328 14.85 -11.32 -1.43
C PRO A 328 15.76 -11.72 -2.61
N LEU A 329 15.90 -10.86 -3.63
CA LEU A 329 16.62 -11.19 -4.87
C LEU A 329 18.01 -10.52 -4.89
N PRO A 330 19.03 -11.14 -5.52
CA PRO A 330 20.37 -10.55 -5.62
C PRO A 330 20.46 -9.43 -6.68
N TRP A 331 19.36 -9.12 -7.35
CA TRP A 331 19.25 -8.10 -8.38
C TRP A 331 17.98 -7.26 -8.16
N GLN A 332 18.01 -6.01 -8.62
CA GLN A 332 16.87 -5.09 -8.62
C GLN A 332 16.71 -4.46 -10.00
N PRO A 333 15.49 -4.07 -10.41
CA PRO A 333 15.31 -3.32 -11.65
C PRO A 333 16.11 -2.01 -11.63
N ASP A 334 16.77 -1.68 -12.73
CA ASP A 334 17.44 -0.40 -12.93
C ASP A 334 16.42 0.63 -13.45
N PRO A 335 15.92 1.58 -12.63
CA PRO A 335 15.00 2.60 -13.12
C PRO A 335 15.66 3.51 -14.17
N ARG A 336 16.98 3.68 -14.13
CA ARG A 336 17.74 4.48 -15.10
C ARG A 336 18.02 3.73 -16.40
N ALA A 337 17.69 2.44 -16.46
CA ALA A 337 17.82 1.68 -17.70
C ALA A 337 16.98 2.30 -18.82
N TRP A 338 15.75 2.70 -18.51
CA TRP A 338 14.77 3.18 -19.49
C TRP A 338 15.19 4.44 -20.25
N GLU A 339 16.12 5.23 -19.68
CA GLU A 339 16.67 6.44 -20.31
C GLU A 339 17.73 6.11 -21.37
N LYS A 340 18.30 4.90 -21.34
CA LYS A 340 19.40 4.51 -22.23
C LYS A 340 18.86 4.12 -23.61
N PRO A 341 19.44 4.64 -24.71
CA PRO A 341 18.89 4.46 -26.06
C PRO A 341 18.85 2.99 -26.53
N TRP A 342 19.78 2.15 -26.06
CA TRP A 342 19.85 0.73 -26.44
C TRP A 342 18.77 -0.15 -25.78
N ILE A 343 18.11 0.31 -24.71
CA ILE A 343 17.05 -0.47 -24.04
C ILE A 343 15.84 -0.69 -24.96
N ARG A 344 15.52 0.26 -25.83
CA ARG A 344 14.42 0.13 -26.79
C ARG A 344 14.61 -1.09 -27.71
N THR A 345 15.84 -1.36 -28.12
CA THR A 345 16.20 -2.51 -28.95
C THR A 345 15.96 -3.82 -28.20
N GLU A 346 16.33 -3.89 -26.93
CA GLU A 346 16.11 -5.08 -26.11
C GLU A 346 14.62 -5.32 -25.82
N VAL A 347 13.85 -4.26 -25.55
CA VAL A 347 12.39 -4.34 -25.40
C VAL A 347 11.74 -4.87 -26.67
N TRP A 348 12.14 -4.35 -27.83
CA TRP A 348 11.59 -4.78 -29.11
C TRP A 348 11.86 -6.25 -29.39
N ARG A 349 13.07 -6.74 -29.11
CA ARG A 349 13.39 -8.18 -29.17
C ARG A 349 12.48 -9.00 -28.28
N GLY A 350 12.26 -8.56 -27.04
CA GLY A 350 11.33 -9.20 -26.10
C GLY A 350 9.90 -9.26 -26.63
N LEU A 351 9.39 -8.16 -27.20
CA LEU A 351 8.04 -8.08 -27.78
C LEU A 351 7.87 -9.02 -28.98
N VAL A 352 8.87 -9.13 -29.86
CA VAL A 352 8.84 -10.07 -30.99
C VAL A 352 8.74 -11.51 -30.50
N LEU A 353 9.57 -11.90 -29.52
CA LEU A 353 9.53 -13.24 -28.93
C LEU A 353 8.18 -13.52 -28.24
N ALA A 354 7.64 -12.55 -27.49
CA ALA A 354 6.33 -12.67 -26.85
C ALA A 354 5.21 -12.83 -27.89
N GLY A 355 5.26 -12.07 -28.99
CA GLY A 355 4.31 -12.21 -30.11
C GLY A 355 4.36 -13.59 -30.75
N VAL A 356 5.57 -14.13 -31.00
CA VAL A 356 5.77 -15.50 -31.52
C VAL A 356 5.17 -16.54 -30.57
N LEU A 357 5.40 -16.41 -29.26
CA LEU A 357 4.83 -17.30 -28.25
C LEU A 357 3.30 -17.24 -28.23
N LEU A 358 2.71 -16.04 -28.23
CA LEU A 358 1.26 -15.85 -28.22
C LEU A 358 0.59 -16.41 -29.48
N LEU A 359 1.18 -16.20 -30.66
CA LEU A 359 0.69 -16.78 -31.91
C LEU A 359 0.80 -18.31 -31.89
N GLY A 360 1.89 -18.85 -31.33
CA GLY A 360 2.07 -20.28 -31.09
C GLY A 360 0.98 -20.85 -30.17
N LEU A 361 0.68 -20.19 -29.05
CA LEU A 361 -0.39 -20.60 -28.13
C LEU A 361 -1.78 -20.47 -28.74
N ALA A 362 -2.06 -19.37 -29.45
CA ALA A 362 -3.33 -19.14 -30.14
C ALA A 362 -3.58 -20.20 -31.22
N SER A 363 -2.53 -20.71 -31.87
CA SER A 363 -2.65 -21.77 -32.87
C SER A 363 -3.22 -23.09 -32.32
N LEU A 364 -3.17 -23.32 -30.99
CA LEU A 364 -3.78 -24.47 -30.33
C LEU A 364 -5.33 -24.44 -30.38
N LEU A 365 -5.93 -23.26 -30.59
CA LEU A 365 -7.37 -23.09 -30.71
C LEU A 365 -7.93 -23.60 -32.05
N TRP A 366 -7.08 -23.78 -33.07
CA TRP A 366 -7.49 -24.25 -34.39
C TRP A 366 -6.99 -25.68 -34.69
N ARG A 367 -7.92 -26.58 -35.04
CA ARG A 367 -7.60 -28.00 -35.30
C ARG A 367 -6.54 -28.23 -36.39
N ARG A 368 -6.39 -27.30 -37.34
CA ARG A 368 -5.47 -27.42 -38.48
C ARG A 368 -4.03 -26.99 -38.14
N THR A 369 -3.85 -26.11 -37.16
CA THR A 369 -2.55 -25.51 -36.81
C THR A 369 -2.01 -25.98 -35.46
N ARG A 370 -2.78 -26.75 -34.69
CA ARG A 370 -2.45 -27.26 -33.35
C ARG A 370 -1.11 -27.99 -33.18
N VAL A 371 -0.50 -28.50 -34.25
CA VAL A 371 0.84 -29.15 -34.21
C VAL A 371 1.90 -28.28 -34.88
N ALA A 372 1.64 -27.81 -36.10
CA ALA A 372 2.61 -27.02 -36.87
C ALA A 372 2.89 -25.63 -36.26
N GLY A 373 1.87 -24.98 -35.67
CA GLY A 373 1.98 -23.66 -35.07
C GLY A 373 2.92 -23.61 -33.87
N PRO A 374 2.77 -24.48 -32.85
CA PRO A 374 3.68 -24.53 -31.71
C PRO A 374 5.11 -24.94 -32.11
N LEU A 375 5.26 -25.85 -33.09
CA LEU A 375 6.57 -26.27 -33.61
C LEU A 375 7.30 -25.10 -34.29
N LEU A 376 6.61 -24.35 -35.15
CA LEU A 376 7.17 -23.17 -35.81
C LEU A 376 7.52 -22.08 -34.78
N ALA A 377 6.65 -21.85 -33.80
CA ALA A 377 6.91 -20.88 -32.73
C ALA A 377 8.15 -21.28 -31.92
N ALA A 378 8.30 -22.56 -31.55
CA ALA A 378 9.48 -23.06 -30.85
C ALA A 378 10.77 -22.85 -31.67
N LEU A 379 10.72 -23.13 -32.98
CA LEU A 379 11.86 -22.94 -33.88
C LEU A 379 12.24 -21.46 -34.03
N LEU A 380 11.26 -20.57 -34.14
CA LEU A 380 11.47 -19.12 -34.19
C LEU A 380 12.04 -18.57 -32.87
N LEU A 381 11.57 -19.06 -31.71
CA LEU A 381 12.09 -18.67 -30.41
C LEU A 381 13.56 -19.10 -30.21
N LEU A 382 13.97 -20.23 -30.80
CA LEU A 382 15.36 -20.70 -30.80
C LEU A 382 16.27 -19.88 -31.73
N TRP A 383 15.73 -19.40 -32.85
CA TRP A 383 16.51 -18.69 -33.88
C TRP A 383 16.66 -17.19 -33.62
N LEU A 384 15.65 -16.55 -33.03
CA LEU A 384 15.64 -15.10 -32.78
C LEU A 384 16.56 -14.72 -31.60
N PRO A 385 17.27 -13.58 -31.66
CA PRO A 385 18.17 -13.16 -30.60
C PRO A 385 17.40 -12.81 -29.32
N ALA A 386 17.79 -13.45 -28.21
CA ALA A 386 17.20 -13.18 -26.90
C ALA A 386 17.58 -11.78 -26.38
N PRO A 387 16.65 -11.08 -25.70
CA PRO A 387 16.97 -9.80 -25.08
C PRO A 387 17.97 -9.98 -23.93
N ASN A 388 18.96 -9.08 -23.83
CA ASN A 388 19.91 -9.12 -22.73
C ASN A 388 19.32 -8.48 -21.47
N LEU A 389 18.72 -9.34 -20.63
CA LEU A 389 18.05 -8.93 -19.40
C LEU A 389 18.97 -8.25 -18.38
N ARG A 390 20.31 -8.43 -18.48
CA ARG A 390 21.27 -7.78 -17.58
C ARG A 390 21.27 -6.25 -17.70
N HIS A 391 20.83 -5.70 -18.83
CA HIS A 391 20.74 -4.24 -19.00
C HIS A 391 19.59 -3.61 -18.21
N PHE A 392 18.64 -4.41 -17.71
CA PHE A 392 17.47 -3.94 -16.97
C PHE A 392 17.63 -4.07 -15.46
N VAL A 393 18.77 -4.58 -14.97
CA VAL A 393 18.97 -4.88 -13.56
C VAL A 393 20.31 -4.37 -13.03
N LEU A 394 20.33 -4.00 -11.76
CA LEU A 394 21.52 -3.71 -10.97
C LEU A 394 21.68 -4.77 -9.88
N PRO A 395 22.90 -4.97 -9.34
CA PRO A 395 23.08 -5.73 -8.11
C PRO A 395 22.21 -5.14 -6.99
N ALA A 396 21.62 -6.01 -6.19
CA ALA A 396 20.80 -5.63 -5.05
C ALA A 396 21.26 -6.32 -3.78
N HIS A 397 20.95 -5.68 -2.66
CA HIS A 397 21.18 -6.15 -1.32
C HIS A 397 19.87 -6.15 -0.54
N PRO A 398 19.79 -6.86 0.60
CA PRO A 398 18.54 -6.95 1.37
C PRO A 398 17.93 -5.60 1.74
N GLY A 399 18.75 -4.57 1.92
CA GLY A 399 18.35 -3.20 2.24
C GLY A 399 18.23 -2.26 1.05
N SER A 400 18.42 -2.70 -0.21
CA SER A 400 18.37 -1.83 -1.40
C SER A 400 17.07 -1.02 -1.54
N PHE A 401 15.95 -1.53 -1.01
CA PHE A 401 14.65 -0.86 -1.02
C PHE A 401 14.29 -0.17 0.30
N TYR A 402 15.24 -0.03 1.23
CA TYR A 402 15.00 0.71 2.47
C TYR A 402 14.79 2.19 2.17
N ARG A 403 13.92 2.81 2.96
CA ARG A 403 13.59 4.23 2.89
C ARG A 403 14.11 4.95 4.12
N SER A 404 14.64 6.16 3.94
CA SER A 404 15.10 6.97 5.09
C SER A 404 13.93 7.27 6.04
N GLU A 405 14.14 7.01 7.33
CA GLU A 405 13.18 7.29 8.40
C GLU A 405 13.36 8.68 9.00
N THR A 406 14.50 9.31 8.75
CA THR A 406 14.92 10.57 9.37
C THR A 406 14.64 11.80 8.50
N GLY A 407 14.34 11.58 7.22
CA GLY A 407 13.87 12.60 6.30
C GLY A 407 14.85 13.74 6.03
N TYR A 408 16.15 13.55 6.29
CA TYR A 408 17.18 14.59 6.16
C TYR A 408 16.87 15.85 6.99
N THR A 409 16.25 15.66 8.15
CA THR A 409 15.92 16.76 9.09
C THR A 409 17.18 17.35 9.72
N ALA A 410 17.14 18.65 10.03
CA ALA A 410 18.25 19.31 10.70
C ALA A 410 18.67 18.59 12.01
N ALA A 411 17.70 18.19 12.82
CA ALA A 411 17.96 17.41 14.04
C ALA A 411 18.61 16.05 13.76
N ALA A 412 18.26 15.37 12.66
CA ALA A 412 18.90 14.10 12.30
C ALA A 412 20.35 14.28 11.86
N ILE A 413 20.64 15.34 11.09
CA ILE A 413 22.00 15.71 10.67
C ILE A 413 22.87 16.00 11.90
N VAL A 414 22.38 16.81 12.85
CA VAL A 414 23.12 17.14 14.07
C VAL A 414 23.34 15.92 14.95
N ARG A 415 22.32 15.08 15.16
CA ARG A 415 22.52 13.80 15.88
C ARG A 415 23.50 12.86 15.18
N GLY A 416 23.52 12.87 13.83
CA GLY A 416 24.50 12.12 13.05
C GLY A 416 25.94 12.61 13.27
N GLU A 417 26.13 13.92 13.41
CA GLU A 417 27.42 14.51 13.79
C GLU A 417 27.86 14.06 15.18
N GLU A 418 26.96 14.11 16.17
CA GLU A 418 27.23 13.64 17.53
C GLU A 418 27.56 12.15 17.57
N LEU A 419 26.92 11.34 16.72
CA LEU A 419 27.23 9.91 16.57
C LEU A 419 28.63 9.72 15.98
N LEU A 420 28.99 10.49 14.95
CA LEU A 420 30.35 10.47 14.40
C LEU A 420 31.35 10.83 15.51
N GLN A 421 31.17 11.94 16.20
CA GLN A 421 32.10 12.42 17.23
C GLN A 421 32.27 11.42 18.38
N ARG A 422 31.19 10.75 18.80
CA ARG A 422 31.23 9.76 19.88
C ARG A 422 31.99 8.48 19.53
N HIS A 423 31.92 8.05 18.27
CA HIS A 423 32.44 6.74 17.85
C HIS A 423 33.68 6.81 16.96
N CYS A 424 34.08 8.01 16.52
CA CYS A 424 35.23 8.15 15.65
C CYS A 424 36.55 7.94 16.41
N THR A 425 37.50 7.33 15.71
CA THR A 425 38.90 7.21 16.15
C THR A 425 39.66 8.54 15.95
N GLU A 426 40.93 8.60 16.36
CA GLU A 426 41.81 9.76 16.10
C GLU A 426 41.92 10.11 14.61
N ALA A 427 41.51 9.21 13.70
CA ALA A 427 41.49 9.44 12.27
C ALA A 427 40.59 10.61 11.85
N CYS A 428 39.49 10.92 12.57
CA CYS A 428 38.65 12.08 12.23
C CYS A 428 39.35 13.43 12.42
N ALA A 429 40.40 13.49 13.24
CA ALA A 429 41.11 14.72 13.57
C ALA A 429 42.17 15.12 12.52
N ARG A 430 42.44 14.27 11.53
CA ARG A 430 43.41 14.54 10.45
C ARG A 430 42.73 15.32 9.33
N SER A 431 43.32 16.44 8.92
CA SER A 431 42.74 17.33 7.90
C SER A 431 42.98 16.88 6.46
N GLU A 432 44.13 16.27 6.17
CA GLU A 432 44.53 15.90 4.80
C GLU A 432 43.91 14.57 4.34
N ASP A 433 43.70 13.62 5.26
CA ASP A 433 43.13 12.30 4.99
C ASP A 433 41.96 12.01 5.95
N ASN A 434 40.91 12.82 5.93
CA ASN A 434 39.76 12.60 6.81
C ASN A 434 38.85 11.49 6.24
N PRO A 435 38.85 10.26 6.79
CA PRO A 435 38.00 9.17 6.28
C PRO A 435 36.50 9.43 6.42
N ALA A 436 36.11 10.47 7.17
CA ALA A 436 34.72 10.92 7.26
C ALA A 436 34.28 11.80 6.09
N ASP A 437 35.18 12.22 5.19
CA ASP A 437 34.78 12.83 3.92
C ASP A 437 34.43 11.75 2.89
N LEU A 438 33.18 11.74 2.46
CA LEU A 438 32.65 10.78 1.51
C LEU A 438 32.42 11.35 0.10
N SER A 439 32.98 12.52 -0.18
CA SER A 439 32.88 13.22 -1.47
C SER A 439 33.26 12.31 -2.65
N VAL A 440 34.32 11.50 -2.48
CA VAL A 440 34.83 10.56 -3.49
C VAL A 440 33.94 9.33 -3.76
N TYR A 441 32.97 9.03 -2.87
CA TYR A 441 32.14 7.82 -2.98
C TYR A 441 30.81 8.02 -3.71
N ASN A 442 30.58 9.22 -4.27
CA ASN A 442 29.37 9.57 -5.01
C ASN A 442 28.08 9.24 -4.23
N ILE A 443 28.06 9.49 -2.91
CA ILE A 443 26.97 9.05 -2.02
C ILE A 443 25.59 9.64 -2.39
N TRP A 444 25.57 10.79 -3.06
CA TRP A 444 24.35 11.42 -3.57
C TRP A 444 23.75 10.72 -4.79
N GLN A 445 24.56 9.95 -5.55
CA GLN A 445 24.11 9.22 -6.73
C GLN A 445 23.53 7.83 -6.41
N ARG A 446 23.78 7.31 -5.21
CA ARG A 446 23.27 6.02 -4.71
C ARG A 446 21.81 6.14 -4.28
N SER A 447 21.05 5.04 -4.29
CA SER A 447 19.74 5.00 -3.64
C SER A 447 19.89 5.06 -2.11
N ASP A 448 18.81 5.38 -1.38
CA ASP A 448 18.86 5.42 0.08
C ASP A 448 19.21 4.04 0.66
N GLY A 449 18.54 3.00 0.18
CA GLY A 449 18.77 1.64 0.62
C GLY A 449 20.17 1.12 0.27
N ASP A 450 20.66 1.39 -0.95
CA ASP A 450 22.02 0.99 -1.33
C ASP A 450 23.07 1.73 -0.50
N LEU A 451 22.84 3.00 -0.16
CA LEU A 451 23.74 3.75 0.72
C LEU A 451 23.71 3.19 2.15
N PHE A 452 22.55 2.83 2.66
CA PHE A 452 22.41 2.20 3.98
C PHE A 452 23.17 0.88 4.08
N ASP A 453 22.99 0.00 3.09
CA ASP A 453 23.69 -1.28 3.06
C ASP A 453 25.19 -1.11 2.79
N TRP A 454 25.59 -0.22 1.88
CA TRP A 454 27.00 0.07 1.62
C TRP A 454 27.71 0.62 2.86
N LEU A 455 27.08 1.57 3.56
CA LEU A 455 27.65 2.17 4.77
C LEU A 455 27.86 1.10 5.86
N THR A 456 26.88 0.21 6.04
CA THR A 456 26.90 -0.81 7.10
C THR A 456 27.80 -2.01 6.78
N ARG A 457 27.86 -2.46 5.51
CA ARG A 457 28.52 -3.73 5.15
C ARG A 457 29.88 -3.54 4.52
N VAL A 458 30.07 -2.47 3.77
CA VAL A 458 31.29 -2.21 3.00
C VAL A 458 32.12 -1.14 3.68
N PHE A 459 31.57 0.06 3.90
CA PHE A 459 32.31 1.17 4.48
C PHE A 459 32.80 0.86 5.89
N ASP A 460 31.90 0.39 6.77
CA ASP A 460 32.20 0.08 8.18
C ASP A 460 33.19 -1.09 8.40
N ARG A 461 33.23 -2.04 7.47
CA ARG A 461 33.99 -3.30 7.64
C ARG A 461 35.23 -3.39 6.76
N ILE A 462 35.15 -2.90 5.52
CA ILE A 462 36.18 -3.10 4.50
C ILE A 462 36.80 -1.75 4.10
N GLY A 463 36.05 -0.66 4.19
CA GLY A 463 36.52 0.67 3.82
C GLY A 463 37.45 1.30 4.86
N HIS A 464 38.10 2.40 4.46
CA HIS A 464 38.78 3.32 5.38
C HIS A 464 37.72 4.11 6.15
N SER A 465 37.08 3.44 7.10
CA SER A 465 36.09 4.04 7.99
C SER A 465 36.77 4.92 9.06
N PRO A 466 36.17 6.07 9.44
CA PRO A 466 36.59 6.83 10.62
C PRO A 466 36.37 6.05 11.93
N PHE A 467 35.55 5.00 11.90
CA PHE A 467 35.16 4.21 13.06
C PHE A 467 36.04 2.96 13.24
N ALA A 468 36.06 2.44 14.47
CA ALA A 468 36.55 1.08 14.69
C ALA A 468 35.72 0.08 13.87
N HIS A 469 36.36 -1.01 13.44
CA HIS A 469 35.76 -1.99 12.54
C HIS A 469 34.42 -2.52 13.08
N GLY A 470 33.35 -2.41 12.28
CA GLY A 470 32.03 -2.95 12.62
C GLY A 470 31.16 -2.07 13.52
N THR A 471 31.60 -0.85 13.88
CA THR A 471 30.87 0.03 14.81
C THR A 471 29.51 0.45 14.26
N ILE A 472 29.44 0.86 12.99
CA ILE A 472 28.19 1.33 12.37
C ILE A 472 27.15 0.20 12.36
N ALA A 473 27.59 -1.05 12.14
CA ALA A 473 26.70 -2.22 12.18
C ALA A 473 26.08 -2.50 13.56
N THR A 474 26.66 -1.99 14.65
CA THR A 474 26.08 -2.11 16.01
C THR A 474 25.03 -1.05 16.32
N LEU A 475 24.99 0.04 15.55
CA LEU A 475 24.01 1.10 15.72
C LEU A 475 22.60 0.64 15.30
N ASP A 476 21.59 1.19 15.97
CA ASP A 476 20.21 0.96 15.55
C ASP A 476 19.95 1.55 14.14
N ALA A 477 18.83 1.16 13.52
CA ALA A 477 18.53 1.59 12.14
C ALA A 477 18.39 3.11 12.01
N ARG A 478 17.82 3.78 13.02
CA ARG A 478 17.59 5.22 13.02
C ARG A 478 18.90 5.99 13.17
N GLN A 479 19.81 5.53 14.03
CA GLN A 479 21.16 6.08 14.20
C GLN A 479 21.97 5.97 12.92
N ARG A 480 21.86 4.85 12.20
CA ARG A 480 22.49 4.69 10.88
C ARG A 480 21.95 5.70 9.86
N TRP A 481 20.64 5.94 9.85
CA TRP A 481 20.05 6.97 9.00
C TRP A 481 20.51 8.39 9.36
N GLN A 482 20.63 8.70 10.66
CA GLN A 482 21.18 9.99 11.12
C GLN A 482 22.61 10.18 10.64
N LEU A 483 23.44 9.13 10.72
CA LEU A 483 24.80 9.16 10.22
C LEU A 483 24.87 9.36 8.70
N ILE A 484 23.97 8.72 7.95
CA ILE A 484 23.82 8.93 6.50
C ILE A 484 23.45 10.38 6.19
N ASP A 485 22.49 10.95 6.92
CA ASP A 485 22.07 12.35 6.75
C ASP A 485 23.24 13.31 7.05
N TYR A 486 24.00 13.06 8.12
CA TYR A 486 25.20 13.83 8.40
C TYR A 486 26.23 13.76 7.27
N PHE A 487 26.57 12.56 6.78
CA PHE A 487 27.54 12.41 5.69
C PHE A 487 27.07 13.10 4.40
N ARG A 488 25.78 13.02 4.08
CA ARG A 488 25.18 13.75 2.96
C ARG A 488 25.33 15.25 3.11
N ALA A 489 25.01 15.80 4.28
CA ALA A 489 25.17 17.22 4.58
C ALA A 489 26.64 17.65 4.48
N ARG A 490 27.56 16.87 5.03
CA ARG A 490 28.99 17.17 4.96
C ARG A 490 29.52 17.17 3.53
N VAL A 491 29.13 16.19 2.70
CA VAL A 491 29.51 16.15 1.28
C VAL A 491 28.89 17.31 0.51
N SER A 492 27.65 17.70 0.82
CA SER A 492 27.05 18.93 0.28
C SER A 492 27.93 20.14 0.59
N GLY A 493 28.37 20.28 1.85
CA GLY A 493 29.22 21.38 2.29
C GLY A 493 30.58 21.40 1.60
N HIS A 494 31.21 20.23 1.45
CA HIS A 494 32.50 20.13 0.76
C HIS A 494 32.42 20.56 -0.72
N ILE A 495 31.29 20.30 -1.38
CA ILE A 495 31.15 20.55 -2.83
C ILE A 495 30.85 22.01 -3.15
N VAL A 496 30.11 22.69 -2.27
CA VAL A 496 29.82 24.12 -2.45
C VAL A 496 31.03 24.99 -2.11
N GLN A 497 31.97 24.50 -1.29
CA GLN A 497 33.21 25.20 -0.98
C GLN A 497 34.01 25.52 -2.26
N GLY A 498 34.42 26.78 -2.39
CA GLY A 498 35.22 27.28 -3.51
C GLY A 498 34.43 27.60 -4.80
N THR A 499 33.22 27.06 -4.96
CA THR A 499 32.39 27.33 -6.16
C THR A 499 31.10 28.09 -5.86
N GLN A 500 30.66 28.12 -4.60
CA GLN A 500 29.37 28.71 -4.18
C GLN A 500 28.15 28.12 -4.90
N ARG A 501 28.31 26.99 -5.60
CA ARG A 501 27.26 26.36 -6.41
C ARG A 501 27.19 24.86 -6.16
N TRP A 502 25.97 24.33 -6.14
CA TRP A 502 25.77 22.88 -6.18
C TRP A 502 25.67 22.41 -7.64
N PRO A 503 26.56 21.52 -8.11
CA PRO A 503 26.55 21.05 -9.49
C PRO A 503 25.49 19.98 -9.77
N TYR A 504 24.80 19.47 -8.75
CA TYR A 504 23.78 18.43 -8.85
C TYR A 504 22.73 18.56 -7.74
N ALA A 505 21.62 17.82 -7.87
CA ALA A 505 20.47 17.83 -6.96
C ALA A 505 20.84 17.50 -5.52
N VAL A 506 20.90 18.54 -4.67
CA VAL A 506 21.07 18.44 -3.22
C VAL A 506 19.90 19.14 -2.53
N PRO A 507 19.10 18.44 -1.70
CA PRO A 507 18.03 19.08 -0.94
C PRO A 507 18.61 19.90 0.22
N PRO A 508 17.97 21.00 0.62
CA PRO A 508 18.29 21.66 1.89
C PRO A 508 17.95 20.73 3.07
N PRO A 509 18.63 20.89 4.24
CA PRO A 509 18.16 20.28 5.49
C PRO A 509 16.68 20.56 5.70
N ALA A 510 15.89 19.56 6.08
CA ALA A 510 14.47 19.77 6.32
C ALA A 510 14.26 20.58 7.61
N LEU A 511 13.61 21.75 7.47
CA LEU A 511 13.33 22.71 8.53
C LEU A 511 11.82 22.90 8.72
N ALA A 512 11.40 23.06 9.97
CA ALA A 512 10.09 23.63 10.28
C ALA A 512 10.16 25.15 10.11
N ILE A 513 9.15 25.72 9.44
CA ILE A 513 9.03 27.15 9.20
C ILE A 513 7.73 27.68 9.78
N ASP A 514 7.74 28.93 10.20
CA ASP A 514 6.57 29.69 10.60
C ASP A 514 6.43 30.89 9.66
N CYS A 515 5.32 30.97 8.95
CA CYS A 515 5.05 32.02 7.99
C CYS A 515 3.80 32.80 8.44
N PRO A 516 3.92 34.07 8.87
CA PRO A 516 2.80 34.83 9.43
C PRO A 516 1.58 34.96 8.50
N HIS A 517 1.80 34.97 7.18
CA HIS A 517 0.76 35.19 6.17
C HIS A 517 0.48 33.97 5.29
N ARG A 518 0.93 32.77 5.71
CA ARG A 518 1.00 31.57 4.87
C ARG A 518 0.72 30.31 5.69
N PRO A 519 -0.08 29.33 5.20
CA PRO A 519 -0.38 28.10 5.94
C PRO A 519 0.79 27.10 5.98
N GLU A 520 1.83 27.29 5.17
CA GLU A 520 2.98 26.40 5.04
C GLU A 520 3.80 26.32 6.34
N ARG A 521 4.21 25.10 6.70
CA ARG A 521 4.95 24.76 7.93
C ARG A 521 6.29 24.06 7.67
N SER A 522 6.63 23.80 6.41
CA SER A 522 7.89 23.15 6.00
C SER A 522 8.39 23.69 4.67
N LEU A 523 9.72 23.62 4.43
CA LEU A 523 10.32 24.01 3.16
C LEU A 523 9.75 23.22 1.97
N THR A 524 9.38 21.95 2.16
CA THR A 524 8.79 21.11 1.11
C THR A 524 7.43 21.60 0.62
N GLN A 525 6.67 22.31 1.47
CA GLN A 525 5.38 22.90 1.09
C GLN A 525 5.56 24.20 0.29
N LEU A 526 6.75 24.80 0.29
CA LEU A 526 7.09 25.97 -0.53
C LEU A 526 7.52 25.61 -1.96
N ARG A 527 7.54 24.32 -2.34
CA ARG A 527 7.82 23.89 -3.71
C ARG A 527 6.92 24.61 -4.72
N GLY A 528 7.47 24.89 -5.90
CA GLY A 528 6.87 25.78 -6.90
C GLY A 528 7.29 27.24 -6.77
N HIS A 529 7.99 27.62 -5.69
CA HIS A 529 8.57 28.95 -5.49
C HIS A 529 10.08 28.86 -5.34
N PHE A 530 10.79 29.92 -5.70
CA PHE A 530 12.16 30.10 -5.24
C PHE A 530 12.14 30.37 -3.73
N VAL A 531 13.07 29.76 -3.00
CA VAL A 531 13.20 29.99 -1.56
C VAL A 531 14.61 30.47 -1.25
N TYR A 532 14.73 31.59 -0.54
CA TYR A 532 16.01 32.14 -0.10
C TYR A 532 16.14 31.99 1.42
N LEU A 533 17.02 31.10 1.87
CA LEU A 533 17.31 30.94 3.31
C LEU A 533 18.42 31.92 3.71
N LEU A 534 18.13 32.83 4.63
CA LEU A 534 19.13 33.76 5.18
C LEU A 534 19.47 33.36 6.61
N ALA A 535 20.75 33.04 6.87
CA ALA A 535 21.22 32.77 8.21
C ALA A 535 21.43 34.07 9.00
N ASP A 536 20.53 34.36 9.93
CA ASP A 536 20.57 35.55 10.80
C ASP A 536 20.68 35.13 12.28
N PRO A 537 21.79 35.42 12.98
CA PRO A 537 21.97 35.00 14.36
C PRO A 537 20.97 35.67 15.34
N GLY A 538 20.30 36.76 14.94
CA GLY A 538 19.18 37.35 15.66
C GLY A 538 19.53 38.21 16.88
N SER A 539 20.73 38.78 16.96
CA SER A 539 21.11 39.71 18.05
C SER A 539 20.89 41.18 17.67
N ALA A 540 20.31 41.97 18.57
CA ALA A 540 20.09 43.42 18.42
C ALA A 540 21.38 44.25 18.22
N ALA A 541 22.57 43.67 18.41
CA ALA A 541 23.86 44.37 18.33
C ALA A 541 24.42 44.51 16.91
N ALA A 542 23.92 43.75 15.93
CA ALA A 542 24.25 43.93 14.52
C ALA A 542 23.24 43.15 13.65
N PRO A 543 22.52 43.80 12.71
CA PRO A 543 21.79 43.06 11.67
C PRO A 543 22.80 42.23 10.88
N ALA A 544 22.46 40.98 10.54
CA ALA A 544 23.32 40.13 9.74
C ALA A 544 23.76 40.87 8.46
N SER A 545 25.06 40.83 8.16
CA SER A 545 25.68 41.43 6.98
C SER A 545 25.37 40.69 5.67
N GLY A 546 24.25 39.96 5.61
CA GLY A 546 23.77 39.30 4.40
C GLY A 546 22.79 40.19 3.66
N TRP A 547 22.91 40.27 2.34
CA TRP A 547 21.97 41.03 1.53
C TRP A 547 20.68 40.23 1.27
N LEU A 548 19.56 40.95 1.27
CA LEU A 548 18.28 40.42 0.79
C LEU A 548 18.22 40.62 -0.73
N PRO A 549 17.82 39.59 -1.49
CA PRO A 549 17.68 39.74 -2.92
C PRO A 549 16.64 40.79 -3.27
N ALA A 550 16.93 41.58 -4.32
CA ALA A 550 15.97 42.51 -4.87
C ALA A 550 14.69 41.74 -5.29
N ALA A 551 13.53 42.31 -4.99
CA ALA A 551 12.27 41.78 -5.50
C ALA A 551 12.31 41.77 -7.03
N VAL A 552 11.97 40.62 -7.62
CA VAL A 552 11.93 40.44 -9.07
C VAL A 552 10.46 40.34 -9.47
N ASP A 553 9.98 41.31 -10.25
CA ASP A 553 8.64 41.24 -10.83
C ASP A 553 8.46 39.91 -11.58
N ASP A 554 7.32 39.25 -11.38
CA ASP A 554 6.92 37.95 -11.95
C ASP A 554 7.63 36.69 -11.43
N MET A 555 8.62 36.79 -10.52
CA MET A 555 9.33 35.65 -9.94
C MET A 555 9.32 35.75 -8.40
N ALA A 556 8.32 35.14 -7.76
CA ALA A 556 8.18 35.16 -6.31
C ALA A 556 9.29 34.35 -5.60
N VAL A 557 10.15 35.06 -4.86
CA VAL A 557 11.16 34.48 -3.97
C VAL A 557 10.65 34.58 -2.54
N VAL A 558 10.41 33.43 -1.90
CA VAL A 558 10.02 33.36 -0.48
C VAL A 558 11.28 33.44 0.37
N THR A 559 11.39 34.47 1.20
CA THR A 559 12.55 34.64 2.08
C THR A 559 12.30 34.01 3.43
N VAL A 560 13.14 33.06 3.82
CA VAL A 560 13.09 32.37 5.11
C VAL A 560 14.30 32.76 5.93
N ARG A 561 14.08 33.42 7.06
CA ARG A 561 15.17 33.77 7.99
C ARG A 561 15.39 32.63 8.97
N VAL A 562 16.62 32.14 9.06
CA VAL A 562 16.99 31.02 9.93
C VAL A 562 17.78 31.54 11.12
N GLY A 563 17.17 31.47 12.30
CA GLY A 563 17.75 31.93 13.56
C GLY A 563 18.43 30.85 14.36
N ARG A 564 19.56 31.20 14.96
CA ARG A 564 20.19 30.35 15.99
C ARG A 564 19.37 30.32 17.28
N LEU A 565 18.72 31.43 17.62
CA LEU A 565 17.91 31.61 18.82
C LEU A 565 16.40 31.49 18.53
N PRO A 566 15.58 31.11 19.53
CA PRO A 566 14.14 30.91 19.35
C PRO A 566 13.36 32.19 19.05
N SER A 567 13.89 33.35 19.45
CA SER A 567 13.30 34.66 19.15
C SER A 567 14.22 35.47 18.24
N ILE A 568 13.69 35.88 17.10
CA ILE A 568 14.31 36.86 16.20
C ILE A 568 13.28 37.99 16.06
N GLY A 569 13.68 39.25 16.25
CA GLY A 569 12.75 40.39 16.13
C GLY A 569 12.05 40.41 14.76
N GLU A 570 10.79 40.85 14.72
CA GLU A 570 10.01 40.94 13.48
C GLU A 570 10.75 41.79 12.43
N ASN A 571 10.82 41.29 11.21
CA ASN A 571 11.34 42.03 10.07
C ASN A 571 10.32 41.95 8.93
N PRO A 572 9.70 43.08 8.53
CA PRO A 572 8.67 43.08 7.49
C PRO A 572 9.19 42.70 6.10
N ALA A 573 10.52 42.60 5.91
CA ALA A 573 11.14 42.17 4.65
C ALA A 573 11.33 40.63 4.53
N VAL A 574 10.82 39.84 5.49
CA VAL A 574 10.97 38.38 5.53
C VAL A 574 9.59 37.72 5.57
N ASP A 575 9.38 36.69 4.74
CA ASP A 575 8.09 35.99 4.62
C ASP A 575 7.87 34.91 5.69
N CYS A 576 8.95 34.22 6.08
CA CYS A 576 8.91 33.10 7.02
C CYS A 576 10.14 33.08 7.93
N THR A 577 10.02 32.47 9.10
CA THR A 577 11.14 32.22 10.01
C THR A 577 11.31 30.73 10.29
N ALA A 578 12.55 30.30 10.47
CA ALA A 578 12.91 29.00 11.00
C ALA A 578 13.79 29.22 12.23
N HIS A 579 13.57 28.45 13.29
CA HIS A 579 14.27 28.63 14.56
C HIS A 579 14.90 27.32 15.04
N GLY A 580 16.06 27.44 15.68
CA GLY A 580 16.62 26.38 16.50
C GLY A 580 18.12 26.16 16.26
N PRO A 581 18.86 25.70 17.29
CA PRO A 581 20.29 25.43 17.17
C PRO A 581 20.57 24.36 16.11
N ASP A 582 19.71 23.35 15.99
CA ASP A 582 19.86 22.27 15.02
C ASP A 582 19.75 22.79 13.58
N ALA A 583 18.79 23.69 13.31
CA ALA A 583 18.61 24.30 11.98
C ALA A 583 19.86 25.08 11.56
N TRP A 584 20.39 25.90 12.48
CA TRP A 584 21.62 26.66 12.27
C TRP A 584 22.81 25.74 12.00
N GLN A 585 23.01 24.73 12.84
CA GLN A 585 24.14 23.81 12.71
C GLN A 585 24.04 22.94 11.45
N ALA A 586 22.85 22.43 11.11
CA ALA A 586 22.66 21.64 9.90
C ALA A 586 22.93 22.46 8.63
N LEU A 587 22.55 23.73 8.58
CA LEU A 587 22.89 24.64 7.47
C LEU A 587 24.39 24.94 7.40
N ALA A 588 25.06 25.11 8.55
CA ALA A 588 26.52 25.25 8.59
C ALA A 588 27.21 24.03 7.99
N ILE A 589 26.79 22.82 8.37
CA ILE A 589 27.33 21.55 7.84
C ILE A 589 27.03 21.44 6.33
N ALA A 590 25.77 21.60 5.93
CA ALA A 590 25.33 21.46 4.54
C ALA A 590 25.93 22.51 3.60
N GLY A 591 26.24 23.70 4.13
CA GLY A 591 26.90 24.79 3.42
C GLY A 591 28.42 24.81 3.57
N GLY A 592 29.02 23.86 4.30
CA GLY A 592 30.48 23.81 4.48
C GLY A 592 31.07 25.06 5.15
N ARG A 593 30.31 25.75 6.02
CA ARG A 593 30.78 26.94 6.75
C ARG A 593 31.01 26.58 8.22
N PRO A 594 32.08 27.07 8.87
CA PRO A 594 32.21 26.98 10.31
C PRO A 594 30.99 27.59 11.01
N LEU A 595 30.55 27.00 12.13
CA LEU A 595 29.33 27.42 12.83
C LEU A 595 29.29 28.92 13.17
N GLY A 596 30.46 29.50 13.51
CA GLY A 596 30.63 30.92 13.83
C GLY A 596 30.68 31.86 12.61
N GLN A 597 30.79 31.32 11.39
CA GLN A 597 30.89 32.09 10.13
C GLN A 597 29.65 31.91 9.24
N LEU A 598 28.59 31.28 9.75
CA LEU A 598 27.35 31.10 9.00
C LEU A 598 26.53 32.40 8.89
N ALA A 599 26.65 33.30 9.87
CA ALA A 599 25.89 34.55 9.90
C ALA A 599 26.05 35.35 8.60
N GLY A 600 24.92 35.80 8.04
CA GLY A 600 24.84 36.52 6.77
C GLY A 600 24.94 35.64 5.51
N THR A 601 25.11 34.32 5.65
CA THR A 601 25.14 33.41 4.50
C THR A 601 23.72 33.17 3.98
N GLY A 602 23.53 33.31 2.68
CA GLY A 602 22.30 33.03 1.94
C GLY A 602 22.35 31.70 1.21
N PHE A 603 21.21 31.02 1.10
CA PHE A 603 21.06 29.77 0.33
C PHE A 603 19.86 29.90 -0.59
N LEU A 604 20.08 29.81 -1.90
CA LEU A 604 19.00 29.80 -2.88
C LEU A 604 18.56 28.36 -3.19
N ILE A 605 17.27 28.11 -3.07
CA ILE A 605 16.59 26.88 -3.42
C ILE A 605 15.69 27.15 -4.63
N ASP A 606 15.74 26.27 -5.63
CA ASP A 606 14.89 26.36 -6.81
C ASP A 606 13.45 25.87 -6.57
N PRO A 607 12.51 26.10 -7.51
CA PRO A 607 11.11 25.65 -7.38
C PRO A 607 10.93 24.13 -7.22
N ASP A 608 11.88 23.33 -7.69
CA ASP A 608 11.87 21.87 -7.51
C ASP A 608 12.33 21.44 -6.09
N GLY A 609 12.90 22.38 -5.33
CA GLY A 609 13.32 22.20 -3.95
C GLY A 609 14.80 21.82 -3.79
N TRP A 610 15.66 22.14 -4.77
CA TRP A 610 17.10 21.84 -4.73
C TRP A 610 17.94 23.09 -4.43
N LEU A 611 18.99 22.92 -3.64
CA LEU A 611 20.00 23.95 -3.40
C LEU A 611 20.75 24.27 -4.70
N ARG A 612 20.89 25.56 -5.00
CA ARG A 612 21.54 26.06 -6.22
C ARG A 612 22.76 26.90 -5.94
N LEU A 613 22.60 27.93 -5.10
CA LEU A 613 23.63 28.93 -4.84
C LEU A 613 23.79 29.13 -3.35
N GLN A 614 25.05 29.26 -2.92
CA GLN A 614 25.41 29.78 -1.61
C GLN A 614 25.97 31.18 -1.80
N ILE A 615 25.40 32.14 -1.09
CA ILE A 615 25.83 33.53 -1.11
C ILE A 615 26.53 33.78 0.21
N VAL A 616 27.79 34.19 0.18
CA VAL A 616 28.52 34.47 1.42
C VAL A 616 28.49 35.98 1.72
N PRO A 617 28.62 36.40 2.99
CA PRO A 617 28.57 37.82 3.36
C PRO A 617 29.63 38.68 2.67
N GLU A 618 30.73 38.05 2.24
CA GLU A 618 31.82 38.71 1.54
C GLU A 618 31.50 39.05 0.08
N ASP A 619 30.44 38.47 -0.50
CA ASP A 619 30.02 38.71 -1.88
C ASP A 619 29.31 40.07 -2.01
N ALA A 620 29.64 40.83 -3.06
CA ALA A 620 28.91 42.05 -3.38
C ALA A 620 27.45 41.71 -3.79
N PRO A 621 26.45 42.49 -3.34
CA PRO A 621 25.07 42.27 -3.76
C PRO A 621 24.94 42.45 -5.29
N PRO A 622 24.34 41.49 -6.01
CA PRO A 622 24.14 41.61 -7.45
C PRO A 622 23.13 42.73 -7.76
N SER A 623 23.24 43.30 -8.96
CA SER A 623 22.19 44.18 -9.47
C SER A 623 20.87 43.41 -9.61
N ALA A 624 19.72 44.10 -9.52
CA ALA A 624 18.42 43.46 -9.70
C ALA A 624 18.30 42.76 -11.06
N THR A 625 18.94 43.29 -12.09
CA THR A 625 18.97 42.71 -13.45
C THR A 625 19.80 41.42 -13.49
N ASP A 626 20.96 41.39 -12.83
CA ASP A 626 21.79 40.20 -12.80
C ASP A 626 21.17 39.10 -11.92
N TRP A 627 20.51 39.48 -10.82
CA TRP A 627 19.75 38.55 -9.99
C TRP A 627 18.59 37.92 -10.76
N ARG A 628 17.81 38.73 -11.49
CA ARG A 628 16.74 38.22 -12.38
C ARG A 628 17.29 37.21 -13.39
N ARG A 629 18.39 37.55 -14.08
CA ARG A 629 19.02 36.67 -15.07
C ARG A 629 19.47 35.35 -14.45
N GLU A 630 20.04 35.38 -13.25
CA GLU A 630 20.46 34.17 -12.54
C GLU A 630 19.27 33.26 -12.21
N LEU A 631 18.16 33.83 -11.71
CA LEU A 631 16.95 33.05 -11.43
C LEU A 631 16.33 32.47 -12.72
N GLU A 632 16.31 33.21 -13.83
CA GLU A 632 15.85 32.73 -15.14
C GLU A 632 16.71 31.58 -15.66
N VAL A 633 18.04 31.67 -15.50
CA VAL A 633 18.96 30.60 -15.84
C VAL A 633 18.67 29.37 -14.98
N ILE A 634 18.48 29.52 -13.68
CA ILE A 634 18.15 28.40 -12.79
C ILE A 634 16.82 27.76 -13.17
N ALA A 635 15.79 28.55 -13.45
CA ALA A 635 14.47 28.07 -13.86
C ALA A 635 14.52 27.30 -15.19
N SER A 636 15.37 27.73 -16.13
CA SER A 636 15.54 27.08 -17.44
C SER A 636 16.54 25.92 -17.44
N THR A 637 17.33 25.77 -16.37
CA THR A 637 18.32 24.70 -16.19
C THR A 637 17.99 23.86 -14.97
N PRO A 638 17.03 22.93 -15.06
CA PRO A 638 16.75 22.00 -13.98
C PRO A 638 18.04 21.20 -13.69
N GLN A 639 18.40 21.06 -12.42
CA GLN A 639 19.54 20.22 -12.07
C GLN A 639 19.28 18.80 -12.56
N PRO A 640 20.32 18.06 -13.00
CA PRO A 640 20.19 16.66 -13.31
C PRO A 640 19.73 15.94 -12.04
N GLY A 641 18.41 15.75 -11.95
CA GLY A 641 17.78 15.22 -10.77
C GLY A 641 18.35 13.85 -10.47
N ARG A 642 18.46 13.52 -9.19
CA ARG A 642 18.42 12.12 -8.77
C ARG A 642 17.13 11.58 -9.38
N ALA A 643 17.22 10.75 -10.43
CA ALA A 643 16.06 10.15 -11.09
C ALA A 643 15.07 9.80 -10.00
N ALA A 644 13.93 10.51 -9.97
CA ALA A 644 13.06 10.51 -8.82
C ALA A 644 12.72 9.07 -8.50
N ALA A 645 13.32 8.49 -7.45
CA ALA A 645 12.74 7.32 -6.82
C ALA A 645 11.36 7.80 -6.42
N GLY A 646 10.32 7.30 -7.10
CA GLY A 646 9.01 7.92 -7.25
C GLY A 646 8.37 8.38 -5.95
N HIS A 647 8.78 9.56 -5.48
CA HIS A 647 8.20 10.36 -4.41
C HIS A 647 7.48 11.54 -5.07
N ARG A 648 6.60 11.22 -6.01
CA ARG A 648 5.42 12.06 -6.24
C ARG A 648 4.36 11.48 -5.32
N HIS A 649 4.12 12.19 -4.22
CA HIS A 649 2.97 11.95 -3.35
C HIS A 649 1.67 12.26 -4.10
#